data_AF-A0A1G2VQ31-F1
#
_entry.id   AF-A0A1G2VQ31-F1
#
_cell.length_a   1.000
_cell.length_b   1.000
_cell.length_c   1.000
_cell.angle_alpha   90.00
_cell.angle_beta   90.00
_cell.angle_gamma   90.00
#
_symmetry.space_group_name_H-M   'P 1'
#
loop_
_entity.id
_entity.type
_entity.pdbx_description
1 polymer ?
#
loop_
_entity_poly.entity_id
_entity_poly.type
_entity_poly.pdbx_seq_one_letter_code
_entity_poly.pdbx_strand_id
1 'polypeptide(L)'
;MSIKNKIKLNFKKGLTVITSAATILVLSGVALVPTGAQAQTTAELIAQLQAQIAALTAQLNALATGQPAPSTACSFSRSLYLGVVGSDVMCLQQYLNSTANKVATSGAGSPGNETTTFGSRTQAAVAAWQAANGVSPAAGYFGTISRAKYTSLAGVPGVPGATPAPGVPGNVVTTLASDNPGARTITLNAYGETVMSLRFTGSGKVQELAFKRQGPGDTNDFDGLAIYDGARRLTSQRTPSSADGTVTFINLGVDVSGSKDLKLVADFGGTNNNAGNVNYWQLTNVKLDSGTASGFPLNSNNFTSAGSNSGTINVDKTGSVGSPKVGQKNAQVSEFKITANTEAALVRRVQILQGGTVKNTDITNLKLEVNSAQVATGNMTSDGYAVFDFGTPGYKIDKGDNKIFKMYADLAGKKDETIKFYVDVASDVHAIGDQFGLGMKPTLDTNFDDSSNTHSLTLQGGVLTIAFNGPNATNIGTKVTDQVLYRFSMTAANDIEIKKFRIGFCHDPGGDGSFANIADDLDDVTDVKIVDEDSGQVVAGPTDGTGFTEDATDGCEDAVQGTYKQYTDTFDLKAGVTRNFKITADIDTGLNTTNNELAATDVINVMIDGFGESDNATTSGDVSVLKYAGTNTAVDDSDIVPNTDMIGNNMTLQASSLTLGLSSTPGDSTYVKGTKDTSVVAFNFSAALASDIKVTNITLTGYVDDDGTAPFAKIGSNSDSSLTTSGLVSAVKLYDGDTGTLIDDTPDTNNLNNSTGTVIFNNLVWNIAAGTTRKLLVKTDLSTNPTSGANDYFSFDIDATTDVTALDSSSQTVNAGQADPNASTNPTNVVTVSSGGSVNLALAPTNPNKKAVYWGQNDALFTVYRYRATDEAFFIERLNIVTASGSGEVVASATANIDSVKLEYTNKTGSIITALGALDAGTGSVSFGFVGDQRPYIPKDSSVDVKVYANIKPKAGRSGTALSTLGSEEAFSLDISNGQNDEFRAVGEGSGSVKTNADITDSQKSKGNDHFVFRTYPEFVQDTLAASEPLGTKDVLKFTIKAHGASGSRLLFDDNASATIRFEIIASGAQSATDMTARLYDLTTNDQVASQTVSNGQTSLANKRASVTFDSWDKNVEIDSGSQKSFRVELGFTGFTDKSDFLQLVLNDGDANAILTYVDGSNSAENNTVDLGGSTAPGNTLGSVFRLLPMNGPIFVKQ
;
A
#
# COMPACT_ATOMS: atom_id res chain seq x y z
N MET A 1 -8.17 -82.80 2.56
CA MET A 1 -8.60 -83.69 3.67
C MET A 1 -9.88 -83.15 4.30
N SER A 2 -10.51 -83.89 5.23
CA SER A 2 -11.71 -83.54 6.05
C SER A 2 -11.85 -82.02 6.33
N ILE A 3 -12.98 -81.31 6.18
CA ILE A 3 -14.43 -81.56 6.41
C ILE A 3 -14.78 -81.95 7.86
N LYS A 4 -15.84 -81.33 8.44
CA LYS A 4 -16.46 -81.63 9.77
C LYS A 4 -15.60 -81.17 10.96
N ASN A 5 -16.10 -80.79 12.14
CA ASN A 5 -17.45 -80.67 12.74
C ASN A 5 -17.31 -79.73 13.99
N LYS A 6 -18.31 -79.17 14.68
CA LYS A 6 -19.70 -78.66 14.46
C LYS A 6 -20.21 -78.17 15.85
N ILE A 7 -21.50 -77.78 15.98
CA ILE A 7 -22.31 -77.87 17.26
C ILE A 7 -21.92 -76.84 18.37
N LYS A 8 -22.80 -76.22 19.19
CA LYS A 8 -24.29 -76.07 19.35
C LYS A 8 -24.55 -74.65 19.93
N LEU A 9 -25.61 -73.88 19.65
CA LEU A 9 -27.09 -74.09 19.66
C LEU A 9 -27.75 -73.82 21.04
N ASN A 10 -28.95 -73.20 21.03
CA ASN A 10 -29.96 -73.03 22.11
C ASN A 10 -29.83 -71.82 23.08
N PHE A 11 -30.93 -71.17 23.56
CA PHE A 11 -32.28 -70.95 23.00
C PHE A 11 -33.15 -70.04 23.93
N LYS A 12 -34.03 -69.19 23.35
CA LYS A 12 -35.35 -68.72 23.90
C LYS A 12 -35.29 -67.86 25.18
N LYS A 13 -36.28 -67.03 25.55
CA LYS A 13 -37.65 -66.64 25.08
C LYS A 13 -37.91 -65.20 25.61
N GLY A 14 -38.78 -64.34 25.10
CA GLY A 14 -39.79 -64.33 24.01
C GLY A 14 -40.10 -62.84 23.66
N LEU A 15 -41.26 -62.33 23.20
CA LEU A 15 -42.53 -62.83 22.62
C LEU A 15 -43.49 -61.59 22.58
N THR A 16 -44.21 -61.19 21.51
CA THR A 16 -44.20 -61.53 20.07
C THR A 16 -45.16 -60.60 19.27
N VAL A 17 -44.87 -60.28 17.98
CA VAL A 17 -45.86 -59.92 16.89
C VAL A 17 -46.51 -58.49 16.99
N ILE A 18 -46.72 -57.67 15.93
CA ILE A 18 -47.44 -57.81 14.62
C ILE A 18 -46.77 -57.03 13.43
N THR A 19 -46.86 -57.64 12.22
CA THR A 19 -46.71 -57.24 10.77
C THR A 19 -46.28 -55.80 10.31
N SER A 20 -45.78 -55.52 9.09
CA SER A 20 -46.02 -56.11 7.73
C SER A 20 -44.83 -55.96 6.73
N ALA A 21 -44.91 -56.60 5.54
CA ALA A 21 -43.92 -56.60 4.42
C ALA A 21 -43.93 -55.30 3.56
N ALA A 22 -43.10 -55.04 2.52
CA ALA A 22 -42.31 -55.86 1.57
C ALA A 22 -41.16 -55.02 0.89
N THR A 23 -40.61 -55.31 -0.31
CA THR A 23 -39.57 -56.31 -0.73
C THR A 23 -38.96 -55.88 -2.11
N ILE A 24 -37.89 -56.52 -2.65
CA ILE A 24 -37.27 -56.38 -4.02
C ILE A 24 -36.25 -55.19 -4.14
N LEU A 25 -35.00 -55.21 -4.69
CA LEU A 25 -34.14 -55.97 -5.68
C LEU A 25 -34.00 -55.28 -7.09
N VAL A 26 -32.86 -55.22 -7.82
CA VAL A 26 -31.41 -55.50 -7.57
C VAL A 26 -30.50 -55.06 -8.78
N LEU A 27 -29.17 -54.94 -8.61
CA LEU A 27 -28.06 -54.84 -9.63
C LEU A 27 -27.89 -53.50 -10.43
N SER A 28 -26.72 -53.14 -11.01
CA SER A 28 -25.38 -53.81 -11.15
C SER A 28 -24.19 -52.86 -11.45
N GLY A 29 -22.98 -53.16 -10.92
CA GLY A 29 -21.66 -52.68 -11.40
C GLY A 29 -21.18 -51.31 -10.87
N VAL A 30 -19.89 -51.00 -10.69
CA VAL A 30 -18.61 -51.76 -10.79
C VAL A 30 -17.72 -51.38 -9.58
N ALA A 31 -16.69 -52.17 -9.25
CA ALA A 31 -15.92 -52.06 -8.00
C ALA A 31 -14.68 -51.14 -8.05
N LEU A 32 -14.30 -50.59 -6.89
CA LEU A 32 -12.97 -50.04 -6.57
C LEU A 32 -12.69 -50.18 -5.07
N VAL A 33 -11.42 -50.18 -4.67
CA VAL A 33 -10.96 -50.59 -3.33
C VAL A 33 -10.64 -49.38 -2.44
N PRO A 34 -11.17 -49.30 -1.20
CA PRO A 34 -10.69 -48.33 -0.22
C PRO A 34 -9.41 -48.83 0.46
N THR A 35 -8.34 -48.06 0.38
CA THR A 35 -7.12 -48.24 1.19
C THR A 35 -7.36 -47.80 2.65
N GLY A 36 -6.40 -48.13 3.54
CA GLY A 36 -6.64 -48.15 4.98
C GLY A 36 -6.93 -46.80 5.64
N ALA A 37 -8.19 -46.60 6.05
CA ALA A 37 -8.53 -45.61 7.08
C ALA A 37 -7.99 -46.05 8.45
N GLN A 38 -7.41 -45.13 9.21
CA GLN A 38 -6.96 -45.37 10.59
C GLN A 38 -8.16 -45.77 11.47
N ALA A 39 -8.04 -46.87 12.21
CA ALA A 39 -9.12 -47.37 13.07
C ALA A 39 -9.24 -46.52 14.35
N GLN A 40 -10.07 -45.48 14.28
CA GLN A 40 -10.34 -44.55 15.37
C GLN A 40 -10.71 -45.29 16.66
N THR A 41 -10.05 -44.94 17.76
CA THR A 41 -10.16 -45.70 19.02
C THR A 41 -11.49 -45.45 19.72
N THR A 42 -11.91 -46.42 20.54
CA THR A 42 -13.12 -46.28 21.37
C THR A 42 -13.05 -45.07 22.31
N ALA A 43 -11.84 -44.63 22.72
CA ALA A 43 -11.65 -43.44 23.54
C ALA A 43 -11.95 -42.14 22.75
N GLU A 44 -11.46 -42.04 21.52
CA GLU A 44 -11.74 -40.90 20.63
C GLU A 44 -13.22 -40.84 20.22
N LEU A 45 -13.84 -42.01 19.98
CA LEU A 45 -15.27 -42.09 19.70
C LEU A 45 -16.12 -41.69 20.92
N ILE A 46 -15.71 -42.06 22.14
CA ILE A 46 -16.35 -41.60 23.38
C ILE A 46 -16.16 -40.08 23.56
N ALA A 47 -14.98 -39.54 23.29
CA ALA A 47 -14.73 -38.09 23.37
C ALA A 47 -15.58 -37.31 22.36
N GLN A 48 -15.72 -37.81 21.12
CA GLN A 48 -16.62 -37.22 20.11
C GLN A 48 -18.09 -37.31 20.52
N LEU A 49 -18.57 -38.46 21.03
CA LEU A 49 -19.94 -38.57 21.55
C LEU A 49 -20.17 -37.62 22.74
N GLN A 50 -19.21 -37.45 23.64
CA GLN A 50 -19.31 -36.51 24.76
C GLN A 50 -19.37 -35.06 24.29
N ALA A 51 -18.54 -34.66 23.32
CA ALA A 51 -18.59 -33.34 22.70
C ALA A 51 -19.94 -33.11 21.98
N GLN A 52 -20.46 -34.11 21.27
CA GLN A 52 -21.72 -34.04 20.55
C GLN A 52 -22.93 -34.00 21.50
N ILE A 53 -22.89 -34.72 22.62
CA ILE A 53 -23.88 -34.63 23.71
C ILE A 53 -23.83 -33.24 24.38
N ALA A 54 -22.64 -32.66 24.60
CA ALA A 54 -22.51 -31.29 25.09
C ALA A 54 -23.12 -30.27 24.13
N ALA A 55 -22.86 -30.38 22.82
CA ALA A 55 -23.45 -29.53 21.80
C ALA A 55 -24.98 -29.66 21.72
N LEU A 56 -25.51 -30.89 21.74
CA LEU A 56 -26.95 -31.16 21.76
C LEU A 56 -27.62 -30.66 23.05
N THR A 57 -26.95 -30.76 24.20
CA THR A 57 -27.45 -30.24 25.48
C THR A 57 -27.47 -28.70 25.48
N ALA A 58 -26.47 -28.05 24.87
CA ALA A 58 -26.47 -26.60 24.69
C ALA A 58 -27.60 -26.14 23.74
N GLN A 59 -27.82 -26.84 22.63
CA GLN A 59 -28.94 -26.59 21.72
C GLN A 59 -30.30 -26.78 22.41
N LEU A 60 -30.46 -27.83 23.22
CA LEU A 60 -31.69 -28.11 23.97
C LEU A 60 -31.96 -27.03 25.03
N ASN A 61 -30.94 -26.56 25.74
CA ASN A 61 -31.07 -25.47 26.73
C ASN A 61 -31.39 -24.12 26.07
N ALA A 62 -30.85 -23.83 24.88
CA ALA A 62 -31.22 -22.65 24.10
C ALA A 62 -32.70 -22.72 23.65
N LEU A 63 -33.15 -23.89 23.19
CA LEU A 63 -34.55 -24.10 22.77
C LEU A 63 -35.54 -24.05 23.95
N ALA A 64 -35.11 -24.46 25.14
CA ALA A 64 -35.95 -24.50 26.35
C ALA A 64 -36.08 -23.16 27.11
N THR A 65 -35.22 -22.17 26.82
CA THR A 65 -35.18 -20.89 27.57
C THR A 65 -35.69 -19.67 26.78
N GLY A 66 -35.81 -19.76 25.46
CA GLY A 66 -36.40 -18.69 24.63
C GLY A 66 -35.57 -17.40 24.54
N GLN A 67 -34.35 -17.38 25.07
CA GLN A 67 -33.42 -16.25 24.90
C GLN A 67 -32.50 -16.51 23.69
N PRO A 68 -32.37 -15.56 22.75
CA PRO A 68 -31.45 -15.69 21.63
C PRO A 68 -29.99 -15.56 22.11
N ALA A 69 -29.10 -16.38 21.54
CA ALA A 69 -27.66 -16.23 21.71
C ALA A 69 -27.16 -14.95 20.99
N PRO A 70 -26.13 -14.25 21.52
CA PRO A 70 -25.66 -12.99 20.97
C PRO A 70 -24.79 -13.18 19.71
N SER A 71 -25.42 -13.42 18.56
CA SER A 71 -24.77 -13.32 17.24
C SER A 71 -24.75 -11.87 16.74
N THR A 72 -24.27 -10.94 17.56
CA THR A 72 -24.07 -9.54 17.17
C THR A 72 -22.87 -9.43 16.24
N ALA A 73 -23.10 -9.28 14.94
CA ALA A 73 -22.04 -8.88 14.01
C ALA A 73 -21.53 -7.47 14.34
N CYS A 74 -20.28 -7.21 13.97
CA CYS A 74 -19.54 -6.03 14.40
C CYS A 74 -19.85 -4.83 13.51
N SER A 75 -20.44 -3.78 14.08
CA SER A 75 -20.63 -2.51 13.37
C SER A 75 -19.37 -1.64 13.47
N PHE A 76 -18.70 -1.41 12.34
CA PHE A 76 -17.45 -0.64 12.30
C PHE A 76 -17.66 0.79 11.81
N SER A 77 -17.63 1.77 12.73
CA SER A 77 -17.83 3.20 12.43
C SER A 77 -16.54 3.96 12.07
N ARG A 78 -15.36 3.40 12.37
CA ARG A 78 -14.03 3.96 12.07
C ARG A 78 -13.11 2.91 11.41
N SER A 79 -12.01 3.36 10.82
CA SER A 79 -10.93 2.45 10.39
C SER A 79 -10.15 1.93 11.60
N LEU A 80 -9.75 0.66 11.56
CA LEU A 80 -8.91 0.02 12.58
C LEU A 80 -7.54 -0.30 12.00
N TYR A 81 -6.49 -0.03 12.76
CA TYR A 81 -5.10 -0.09 12.32
C TYR A 81 -4.17 -0.24 13.53
N LEU A 82 -2.88 -0.52 13.28
CA LEU A 82 -1.89 -0.79 14.33
C LEU A 82 -1.90 0.30 15.42
N GLY A 83 -2.09 -0.11 16.68
CA GLY A 83 -2.16 0.78 17.84
C GLY A 83 -3.55 1.32 18.19
N VAL A 84 -4.58 1.10 17.37
CA VAL A 84 -5.97 1.44 17.73
C VAL A 84 -6.45 0.56 18.88
N VAL A 85 -7.09 1.17 19.87
CA VAL A 85 -7.75 0.47 20.98
C VAL A 85 -9.27 0.72 20.95
N GLY A 86 -10.07 -0.32 21.20
CA GLY A 86 -11.53 -0.23 21.35
C GLY A 86 -12.24 -1.59 21.36
N SER A 87 -13.54 -1.59 21.71
CA SER A 87 -14.41 -2.77 21.66
C SER A 87 -14.70 -3.24 20.23
N ASP A 88 -14.62 -2.32 19.26
CA ASP A 88 -14.67 -2.62 17.82
C ASP A 88 -13.51 -3.53 17.41
N VAL A 89 -12.28 -3.25 17.87
CA VAL A 89 -11.13 -4.14 17.63
C VAL A 89 -11.36 -5.53 18.20
N MET A 90 -11.86 -5.63 19.43
CA MET A 90 -12.15 -6.94 20.06
C MET A 90 -13.18 -7.74 19.26
N CYS A 91 -14.21 -7.07 18.74
CA CYS A 91 -15.21 -7.68 17.88
C CYS A 91 -14.61 -8.14 16.53
N LEU A 92 -13.71 -7.34 15.92
CA LEU A 92 -12.98 -7.76 14.72
C LEU A 92 -12.12 -9.01 15.00
N GLN A 93 -11.45 -9.09 16.15
CA GLN A 93 -10.69 -10.28 16.54
C GLN A 93 -11.61 -11.51 16.68
N GLN A 94 -12.80 -11.36 17.29
CA GLN A 94 -13.78 -12.44 17.44
C GLN A 94 -14.28 -12.97 16.09
N TYR A 95 -14.54 -12.08 15.13
CA TYR A 95 -14.88 -12.48 13.75
C TYR A 95 -13.70 -13.17 13.04
N LEU A 96 -12.51 -12.58 13.06
CA LEU A 96 -11.33 -13.19 12.43
C LEU A 96 -11.06 -14.61 12.99
N ASN A 97 -11.20 -14.77 14.31
CA ASN A 97 -11.12 -16.04 15.03
C ASN A 97 -12.21 -17.06 14.67
N SER A 98 -13.39 -16.65 14.16
CA SER A 98 -14.40 -17.57 13.64
C SER A 98 -14.13 -18.01 12.19
N THR A 99 -13.33 -17.26 11.44
CA THR A 99 -12.84 -17.66 10.10
C THR A 99 -11.58 -18.54 10.15
N ALA A 100 -11.04 -18.87 8.98
CA ALA A 100 -9.70 -19.46 8.84
C ALA A 100 -8.57 -18.47 9.24
N ASN A 101 -8.80 -17.16 9.12
CA ASN A 101 -7.80 -16.10 9.34
C ASN A 101 -7.73 -15.70 10.83
N LYS A 102 -7.41 -16.67 11.71
CA LYS A 102 -7.40 -16.45 13.17
C LYS A 102 -6.29 -15.50 13.61
N VAL A 103 -6.55 -14.72 14.66
CA VAL A 103 -5.61 -13.74 15.22
C VAL A 103 -4.55 -14.41 16.10
N ALA A 104 -4.91 -15.48 16.81
CA ALA A 104 -3.97 -16.40 17.45
C ALA A 104 -4.63 -17.78 17.70
N THR A 105 -3.82 -18.83 17.86
CA THR A 105 -4.30 -20.16 18.29
C THR A 105 -4.37 -20.29 19.83
N SER A 106 -3.57 -19.52 20.57
CA SER A 106 -3.60 -19.46 22.03
C SER A 106 -3.12 -18.10 22.57
N GLY A 107 -3.46 -17.80 23.83
CA GLY A 107 -3.10 -16.55 24.50
C GLY A 107 -3.88 -15.33 23.99
N ALA A 108 -3.34 -14.14 24.22
CA ALA A 108 -3.97 -12.88 23.83
C ALA A 108 -4.27 -12.80 22.32
N GLY A 109 -5.54 -12.55 21.99
CA GLY A 109 -6.07 -12.52 20.63
C GLY A 109 -6.62 -13.86 20.13
N SER A 110 -6.50 -14.96 20.87
CA SER A 110 -7.06 -16.27 20.47
C SER A 110 -8.57 -16.39 20.79
N PRO A 111 -9.29 -17.40 20.26
CA PRO A 111 -10.72 -17.58 20.52
C PRO A 111 -11.09 -17.54 22.01
N GLY A 112 -11.97 -16.61 22.40
CA GLY A 112 -12.38 -16.39 23.79
C GLY A 112 -11.34 -15.68 24.68
N ASN A 113 -10.24 -15.21 24.09
CA ASN A 113 -9.16 -14.43 24.71
C ASN A 113 -8.86 -13.16 23.88
N GLU A 114 -9.85 -12.66 23.15
CA GLU A 114 -9.71 -11.46 22.32
C GLU A 114 -9.40 -10.20 23.13
N THR A 115 -8.71 -9.27 22.49
CA THR A 115 -8.22 -8.04 23.11
C THR A 115 -8.81 -6.81 22.43
N THR A 116 -8.90 -5.72 23.16
CA THR A 116 -9.32 -4.42 22.61
C THR A 116 -8.23 -3.71 21.80
N THR A 117 -7.01 -4.27 21.67
CA THR A 117 -5.86 -3.60 21.06
C THR A 117 -5.52 -4.20 19.70
N PHE A 118 -5.41 -3.36 18.66
CA PHE A 118 -5.09 -3.78 17.31
C PHE A 118 -3.57 -3.90 17.19
N GLY A 119 -3.05 -5.07 17.57
CA GLY A 119 -1.63 -5.40 17.49
C GLY A 119 -1.21 -5.93 16.11
N SER A 120 0.08 -6.23 15.95
CA SER A 120 0.64 -6.82 14.73
C SER A 120 -0.04 -8.14 14.33
N ARG A 121 -0.45 -8.97 15.30
CA ARG A 121 -1.25 -10.18 15.06
C ARG A 121 -2.62 -9.88 14.44
N THR A 122 -3.31 -8.83 14.90
CA THR A 122 -4.57 -8.37 14.31
C THR A 122 -4.35 -7.83 12.90
N GLN A 123 -3.27 -7.07 12.69
CA GLN A 123 -2.89 -6.56 11.38
C GLN A 123 -2.61 -7.69 10.38
N ALA A 124 -1.85 -8.72 10.77
CA ALA A 124 -1.56 -9.89 9.94
C ALA A 124 -2.84 -10.69 9.60
N ALA A 125 -3.71 -10.94 10.59
CA ALA A 125 -4.98 -11.62 10.36
C ALA A 125 -5.93 -10.80 9.45
N VAL A 126 -5.93 -9.47 9.56
CA VAL A 126 -6.65 -8.59 8.62
C VAL A 126 -6.04 -8.65 7.22
N ALA A 127 -4.71 -8.68 7.07
CA ALA A 127 -4.04 -8.79 5.78
C ALA A 127 -4.38 -10.12 5.07
N ALA A 128 -4.26 -11.24 5.78
CA ALA A 128 -4.65 -12.56 5.28
C ALA A 128 -6.14 -12.61 4.90
N TRP A 129 -7.01 -12.08 5.75
CA TRP A 129 -8.44 -11.97 5.45
C TRP A 129 -8.74 -11.05 4.27
N GLN A 130 -8.01 -9.95 4.08
CA GLN A 130 -8.16 -9.05 2.93
C GLN A 130 -7.79 -9.76 1.63
N ALA A 131 -6.63 -10.43 1.59
CA ALA A 131 -6.19 -11.22 0.44
C ALA A 131 -7.19 -12.32 0.09
N ALA A 132 -7.58 -13.14 1.07
CA ALA A 132 -8.55 -14.22 0.92
C ALA A 132 -9.97 -13.77 0.48
N ASN A 133 -10.25 -12.46 0.50
CA ASN A 133 -11.55 -11.90 0.12
C ASN A 133 -11.47 -10.86 -1.01
N GLY A 134 -10.33 -10.75 -1.70
CA GLY A 134 -10.16 -9.84 -2.85
C GLY A 134 -10.20 -8.36 -2.49
N VAL A 135 -9.71 -7.97 -1.31
CA VAL A 135 -9.59 -6.57 -0.87
C VAL A 135 -8.15 -6.10 -1.08
N SER A 136 -7.95 -5.25 -2.08
CA SER A 136 -6.65 -4.66 -2.39
C SER A 136 -6.54 -3.19 -1.92
N PRO A 137 -5.40 -2.73 -1.39
CA PRO A 137 -4.25 -3.53 -0.99
C PRO A 137 -4.51 -4.30 0.32
N ALA A 138 -3.96 -5.51 0.44
CA ALA A 138 -4.07 -6.37 1.63
C ALA A 138 -3.11 -5.94 2.77
N ALA A 139 -3.09 -4.64 3.10
CA ALA A 139 -2.09 -4.01 3.97
C ALA A 139 -2.32 -4.21 5.49
N GLY A 140 -3.30 -5.01 5.90
CA GLY A 140 -3.69 -5.18 7.30
C GLY A 140 -4.42 -3.97 7.91
N TYR A 141 -4.67 -2.92 7.13
CA TYR A 141 -5.43 -1.73 7.52
C TYR A 141 -6.92 -1.95 7.28
N PHE A 142 -7.73 -2.04 8.34
CA PHE A 142 -9.17 -2.31 8.23
C PHE A 142 -9.97 -1.03 7.86
N GLY A 143 -9.71 -0.57 6.63
CA GLY A 143 -10.25 0.64 6.03
C GLY A 143 -11.64 0.50 5.44
N THR A 144 -12.10 1.53 4.72
CA THR A 144 -13.45 1.60 4.16
C THR A 144 -13.78 0.42 3.23
N ILE A 145 -12.83 0.00 2.40
CA ILE A 145 -12.98 -1.17 1.50
C ILE A 145 -13.13 -2.47 2.31
N SER A 146 -12.33 -2.65 3.36
CA SER A 146 -12.40 -3.80 4.25
C SER A 146 -13.70 -3.84 5.05
N ARG A 147 -14.19 -2.68 5.53
CA ARG A 147 -15.50 -2.58 6.19
C ARG A 147 -16.65 -2.92 5.23
N ALA A 148 -16.59 -2.46 3.99
CA ALA A 148 -17.58 -2.81 2.96
C ALA A 148 -17.59 -4.32 2.66
N LYS A 149 -16.42 -4.93 2.42
CA LYS A 149 -16.31 -6.38 2.20
C LYS A 149 -16.71 -7.20 3.44
N TYR A 150 -16.36 -6.74 4.64
CA TYR A 150 -16.83 -7.35 5.89
C TYR A 150 -18.35 -7.33 5.96
N THR A 151 -18.97 -6.22 5.58
CA THR A 151 -20.44 -6.06 5.64
C THR A 151 -21.15 -6.98 4.64
N SER A 152 -20.55 -7.26 3.47
CA SER A 152 -21.09 -8.24 2.52
C SER A 152 -20.80 -9.71 2.88
N LEU A 153 -19.81 -9.99 3.73
CA LEU A 153 -19.45 -11.35 4.19
C LEU A 153 -20.08 -11.75 5.53
N ALA A 154 -20.29 -10.79 6.44
CA ALA A 154 -20.75 -11.05 7.80
C ALA A 154 -22.27 -11.28 7.92
N GLY A 155 -23.02 -11.18 6.81
CA GLY A 155 -24.42 -11.61 6.72
C GLY A 155 -25.43 -10.82 7.56
N VAL A 156 -25.03 -9.71 8.19
CA VAL A 156 -25.91 -8.86 9.01
C VAL A 156 -26.10 -7.51 8.34
N PRO A 157 -27.35 -7.11 8.04
CA PRO A 157 -27.65 -5.77 7.57
C PRO A 157 -27.10 -4.72 8.56
N GLY A 158 -26.38 -3.74 8.04
CA GLY A 158 -25.94 -2.61 8.85
C GLY A 158 -27.14 -1.86 9.46
N VAL A 159 -26.93 -1.21 10.60
CA VAL A 159 -27.93 -0.36 11.25
C VAL A 159 -27.65 1.11 10.93
N PRO A 160 -28.28 1.69 9.90
CA PRO A 160 -28.69 3.09 9.96
C PRO A 160 -29.57 3.30 11.21
N GLY A 161 -29.49 4.47 11.83
CA GLY A 161 -30.27 4.77 13.04
C GLY A 161 -31.77 4.57 12.83
N ALA A 162 -32.40 3.82 13.75
CA ALA A 162 -33.84 3.63 13.85
C ALA A 162 -34.55 3.12 12.58
N THR A 163 -34.26 1.88 12.15
CA THR A 163 -35.20 1.12 11.33
C THR A 163 -36.51 0.89 12.13
N PRO A 164 -37.69 1.18 11.58
CA PRO A 164 -38.97 0.85 12.22
C PRO A 164 -39.18 -0.67 12.38
N ALA A 165 -40.23 -1.04 13.12
CA ALA A 165 -40.76 -2.41 13.16
C ALA A 165 -40.97 -2.97 11.73
N PRO A 166 -40.86 -4.30 11.52
CA PRO A 166 -40.86 -4.93 10.19
C PRO A 166 -41.97 -4.38 9.29
N GLY A 167 -41.56 -3.71 8.22
CA GLY A 167 -42.45 -2.96 7.35
C GLY A 167 -43.48 -3.87 6.69
N VAL A 168 -44.75 -3.46 6.76
CA VAL A 168 -45.78 -3.95 5.84
C VAL A 168 -45.26 -3.76 4.40
N PRO A 169 -45.40 -4.75 3.50
CA PRO A 169 -44.92 -4.63 2.12
C PRO A 169 -45.36 -3.32 1.45
N GLY A 170 -44.40 -2.62 0.85
CA GLY A 170 -44.58 -1.29 0.24
C GLY A 170 -43.92 -0.12 0.97
N ASN A 171 -43.26 -0.32 2.12
CA ASN A 171 -42.64 0.78 2.86
C ASN A 171 -41.15 1.01 2.52
N VAL A 172 -40.75 2.28 2.49
CA VAL A 172 -39.37 2.74 2.20
C VAL A 172 -38.93 3.83 3.19
N VAL A 173 -37.70 3.76 3.68
CA VAL A 173 -37.03 4.78 4.50
C VAL A 173 -35.94 5.45 3.67
N THR A 174 -35.85 6.77 3.71
CA THR A 174 -34.81 7.54 3.01
C THR A 174 -33.78 8.08 3.99
N THR A 175 -32.50 8.04 3.64
CA THR A 175 -31.39 8.68 4.37
C THR A 175 -30.45 9.37 3.37
N LEU A 176 -29.46 10.12 3.86
CA LEU A 176 -28.32 10.46 3.00
C LEU A 176 -27.51 9.19 2.71
N ALA A 177 -27.01 9.05 1.48
CA ALA A 177 -26.10 7.97 1.12
C ALA A 177 -24.69 8.24 1.67
N SER A 178 -23.89 7.18 1.80
CA SER A 178 -22.53 7.25 2.36
C SER A 178 -21.52 8.00 1.49
N ASP A 179 -21.86 8.29 0.23
CA ASP A 179 -21.09 9.10 -0.72
C ASP A 179 -21.68 10.52 -0.89
N ASN A 180 -22.66 10.92 -0.07
CA ASN A 180 -23.26 12.25 -0.15
C ASN A 180 -22.16 13.34 -0.01
N PRO A 181 -22.05 14.26 -0.98
CA PRO A 181 -20.90 15.16 -1.04
C PRO A 181 -20.74 16.03 0.21
N GLY A 182 -19.49 16.19 0.66
CA GLY A 182 -19.13 17.18 1.67
C GLY A 182 -19.31 18.62 1.17
N ALA A 183 -19.39 19.58 2.10
CA ALA A 183 -19.47 20.99 1.76
C ALA A 183 -18.23 21.42 0.95
N ARG A 184 -18.42 22.07 -0.20
CA ARG A 184 -17.33 22.54 -1.07
C ARG A 184 -17.67 23.84 -1.79
N THR A 185 -16.63 24.52 -2.26
CA THR A 185 -16.76 25.62 -3.22
C THR A 185 -17.00 25.05 -4.62
N ILE A 186 -17.86 25.68 -5.41
CA ILE A 186 -18.23 25.31 -6.78
C ILE A 186 -17.98 26.48 -7.72
N THR A 187 -17.40 26.24 -8.89
CA THR A 187 -17.18 27.22 -9.96
C THR A 187 -18.44 27.53 -10.78
N LEU A 188 -18.47 28.68 -11.46
CA LEU A 188 -19.50 29.00 -12.45
C LEU A 188 -19.40 28.03 -13.64
N ASN A 189 -20.51 27.70 -14.30
CA ASN A 189 -20.57 26.63 -15.33
C ASN A 189 -20.13 25.22 -14.86
N ALA A 190 -20.01 24.94 -13.55
CA ALA A 190 -19.72 23.59 -13.08
C ALA A 190 -20.89 22.64 -13.40
N TYR A 191 -20.61 21.53 -14.10
CA TYR A 191 -21.63 20.82 -14.87
C TYR A 191 -21.67 19.31 -14.57
N GLY A 192 -22.83 18.77 -14.21
CA GLY A 192 -22.99 17.41 -13.68
C GLY A 192 -22.58 17.27 -12.21
N GLU A 193 -22.61 18.35 -11.43
CA GLU A 193 -22.21 18.35 -10.02
C GLU A 193 -23.24 17.61 -9.15
N THR A 194 -22.84 16.52 -8.49
CA THR A 194 -23.70 15.90 -7.45
C THR A 194 -23.80 16.87 -6.26
N VAL A 195 -25.03 17.24 -5.91
CA VAL A 195 -25.37 18.16 -4.79
C VAL A 195 -26.11 17.47 -3.64
N MET A 196 -26.61 16.25 -3.85
CA MET A 196 -27.16 15.39 -2.79
C MET A 196 -27.14 13.92 -3.25
N SER A 197 -26.69 13.00 -2.39
CA SER A 197 -26.87 11.56 -2.60
C SER A 197 -27.83 11.00 -1.56
N LEU A 198 -28.86 10.31 -2.02
CA LEU A 198 -29.92 9.69 -1.20
C LEU A 198 -29.79 8.18 -1.22
N ARG A 199 -30.08 7.55 -0.09
CA ARG A 199 -30.22 6.09 0.06
C ARG A 199 -31.64 5.77 0.47
N PHE A 200 -32.31 4.94 -0.32
CA PHE A 200 -33.64 4.40 -0.08
C PHE A 200 -33.50 2.96 0.37
N THR A 201 -34.08 2.61 1.52
CA THR A 201 -33.98 1.28 2.14
C THR A 201 -35.38 0.73 2.42
N GLY A 202 -35.68 -0.50 2.00
CA GLY A 202 -37.00 -1.12 2.16
C GLY A 202 -37.44 -1.88 0.90
N SER A 203 -38.75 -1.83 0.61
CA SER A 203 -39.34 -2.49 -0.55
C SER A 203 -40.47 -1.65 -1.15
N GLY A 204 -40.31 -1.16 -2.38
CA GLY A 204 -41.33 -0.37 -3.08
C GLY A 204 -40.77 0.38 -4.30
N LYS A 205 -41.65 0.91 -5.16
CA LYS A 205 -41.26 1.68 -6.35
C LYS A 205 -41.36 3.18 -6.07
N VAL A 206 -40.24 3.91 -6.17
CA VAL A 206 -40.17 5.38 -6.03
C VAL A 206 -40.63 6.03 -7.33
N GLN A 207 -41.70 6.83 -7.23
CA GLN A 207 -42.33 7.48 -8.39
C GLN A 207 -42.05 8.98 -8.47
N GLU A 208 -41.87 9.66 -7.33
CA GLU A 208 -41.67 11.10 -7.28
C GLU A 208 -40.78 11.51 -6.10
N LEU A 209 -39.91 12.48 -6.35
CA LEU A 209 -39.02 13.11 -5.37
C LEU A 209 -39.16 14.64 -5.50
N ALA A 210 -39.46 15.33 -4.40
CA ALA A 210 -39.47 16.79 -4.36
C ALA A 210 -38.35 17.31 -3.46
N PHE A 211 -37.68 18.36 -3.93
CA PHE A 211 -36.61 19.05 -3.23
C PHE A 211 -36.91 20.55 -3.14
N LYS A 212 -36.29 21.23 -2.19
CA LYS A 212 -36.35 22.69 -2.02
C LYS A 212 -34.94 23.23 -1.84
N ARG A 213 -34.58 24.23 -2.65
CA ARG A 213 -33.34 25.00 -2.51
C ARG A 213 -33.39 25.79 -1.20
N GLN A 214 -32.28 25.81 -0.48
CA GLN A 214 -32.12 26.50 0.80
C GLN A 214 -30.77 27.24 0.82
N GLY A 215 -30.65 28.23 1.70
CA GLY A 215 -29.45 29.07 1.83
C GLY A 215 -29.49 30.36 1.01
N PRO A 216 -28.57 31.31 1.29
CA PRO A 216 -28.60 32.68 0.77
C PRO A 216 -28.24 32.85 -0.72
N GLY A 217 -28.12 31.77 -1.51
CA GLY A 217 -28.08 31.86 -2.98
C GLY A 217 -29.45 32.20 -3.62
N ASP A 218 -29.51 32.14 -4.95
CA ASP A 218 -30.69 32.41 -5.77
C ASP A 218 -31.20 31.14 -6.49
N THR A 219 -32.44 31.17 -7.01
CA THR A 219 -32.96 30.07 -7.84
C THR A 219 -32.31 29.97 -9.22
N ASN A 220 -31.80 31.08 -9.75
CA ASN A 220 -31.11 31.15 -11.04
C ASN A 220 -29.63 30.72 -10.97
N ASP A 221 -29.13 30.32 -9.79
CA ASP A 221 -27.77 29.76 -9.62
C ASP A 221 -27.56 28.44 -10.39
N PHE A 222 -28.62 27.85 -10.94
CA PHE A 222 -28.63 26.55 -11.62
C PHE A 222 -29.26 26.64 -13.01
N ASP A 223 -28.54 26.15 -14.03
CA ASP A 223 -29.08 25.96 -15.39
C ASP A 223 -30.11 24.81 -15.40
N GLY A 224 -29.94 23.79 -14.55
CA GLY A 224 -30.89 22.69 -14.40
C GLY A 224 -30.47 21.65 -13.36
N LEU A 225 -31.43 20.84 -12.89
CA LEU A 225 -31.20 19.69 -12.01
C LEU A 225 -31.89 18.43 -12.56
N ALA A 226 -31.31 17.26 -12.30
CA ALA A 226 -31.87 15.96 -12.67
C ALA A 226 -31.54 14.86 -11.66
N ILE A 227 -32.31 13.76 -11.69
CA ILE A 227 -32.05 12.56 -10.89
C ILE A 227 -31.21 11.56 -11.70
N TYR A 228 -30.19 11.01 -11.04
CA TYR A 228 -29.30 9.99 -11.60
C TYR A 228 -29.28 8.71 -10.76
N ASP A 229 -29.08 7.59 -11.45
CA ASP A 229 -28.88 6.25 -10.91
C ASP A 229 -27.55 5.70 -11.45
N GLY A 230 -26.50 5.74 -10.62
CA GLY A 230 -25.13 5.53 -11.08
C GLY A 230 -24.78 6.52 -12.21
N ALA A 231 -24.40 5.99 -13.37
CA ALA A 231 -24.19 6.78 -14.58
C ALA A 231 -25.47 7.15 -15.34
N ARG A 232 -26.64 6.56 -15.08
CA ARG A 232 -27.85 6.83 -15.90
C ARG A 232 -28.57 8.11 -15.46
N ARG A 233 -28.87 9.03 -16.39
CA ARG A 233 -29.85 10.11 -16.20
C ARG A 233 -31.27 9.52 -16.26
N LEU A 234 -32.07 9.70 -15.20
CA LEU A 234 -33.46 9.21 -15.13
C LEU A 234 -34.50 10.23 -15.57
N THR A 235 -34.15 11.53 -15.60
CA THR A 235 -35.12 12.61 -15.83
C THR A 235 -34.59 13.70 -16.75
N SER A 236 -35.46 14.27 -17.59
CA SER A 236 -35.25 15.61 -18.15
C SER A 236 -34.95 16.63 -17.05
N GLN A 237 -34.13 17.63 -17.35
CA GLN A 237 -33.74 18.63 -16.35
C GLN A 237 -34.91 19.51 -15.92
N ARG A 238 -34.82 20.04 -14.69
CA ARG A 238 -35.77 21.00 -14.11
C ARG A 238 -35.02 22.07 -13.34
N THR A 239 -35.38 23.33 -13.52
CA THR A 239 -34.94 24.45 -12.67
C THR A 239 -35.83 24.58 -11.43
N PRO A 240 -35.35 25.18 -10.32
CA PRO A 240 -36.18 25.44 -9.16
C PRO A 240 -37.17 26.59 -9.39
N SER A 241 -38.38 26.41 -8.88
CA SER A 241 -39.47 27.40 -8.82
C SER A 241 -38.97 28.76 -8.29
N SER A 242 -39.10 29.83 -9.06
CA SER A 242 -38.74 31.19 -8.62
C SER A 242 -39.66 31.75 -7.52
N ALA A 243 -40.81 31.11 -7.26
CA ALA A 243 -41.73 31.53 -6.21
C ALA A 243 -41.32 31.00 -4.82
N ASP A 244 -40.65 29.84 -4.75
CA ASP A 244 -40.39 29.18 -3.47
C ASP A 244 -39.16 28.24 -3.44
N GLY A 245 -38.40 28.12 -4.51
CA GLY A 245 -37.21 27.28 -4.61
C GLY A 245 -37.45 25.78 -4.75
N THR A 246 -38.69 25.31 -4.97
CA THR A 246 -38.96 23.87 -5.12
C THR A 246 -38.66 23.31 -6.51
N VAL A 247 -38.24 22.06 -6.57
CA VAL A 247 -38.11 21.26 -7.80
C VAL A 247 -38.62 19.85 -7.54
N THR A 248 -39.51 19.35 -8.40
CA THR A 248 -40.14 18.02 -8.24
C THR A 248 -39.93 17.19 -9.48
N PHE A 249 -39.47 15.96 -9.29
CA PHE A 249 -39.29 14.94 -10.32
C PHE A 249 -40.38 13.88 -10.17
N ILE A 250 -40.96 13.44 -11.30
CA ILE A 250 -42.10 12.51 -11.36
C ILE A 250 -41.82 11.38 -12.35
N ASN A 251 -42.61 10.31 -12.30
CA ASN A 251 -42.53 9.13 -13.15
C ASN A 251 -41.16 8.42 -13.10
N LEU A 252 -40.50 8.45 -11.93
CA LEU A 252 -39.15 7.91 -11.75
C LEU A 252 -39.08 6.38 -11.93
N GLY A 253 -40.13 5.64 -11.58
CA GLY A 253 -40.22 4.20 -11.80
C GLY A 253 -39.22 3.32 -11.05
N VAL A 254 -38.40 3.87 -10.15
CA VAL A 254 -37.24 3.18 -9.56
C VAL A 254 -37.68 2.14 -8.53
N ASP A 255 -37.39 0.87 -8.78
CA ASP A 255 -37.59 -0.20 -7.80
C ASP A 255 -36.52 -0.16 -6.70
N VAL A 256 -36.99 -0.17 -5.45
CA VAL A 256 -36.19 -0.35 -4.24
C VAL A 256 -36.46 -1.75 -3.70
N SER A 257 -35.41 -2.57 -3.61
CA SER A 257 -35.46 -3.89 -2.98
C SER A 257 -34.19 -4.05 -2.13
N GLY A 258 -34.36 -4.06 -0.81
CA GLY A 258 -33.23 -3.96 0.12
C GLY A 258 -32.75 -2.51 0.24
N SER A 259 -31.88 -2.06 -0.67
CA SER A 259 -31.34 -0.69 -0.70
C SER A 259 -31.06 -0.21 -2.13
N LYS A 260 -31.31 1.07 -2.41
CA LYS A 260 -31.06 1.73 -3.69
C LYS A 260 -30.62 3.18 -3.46
N ASP A 261 -29.54 3.59 -4.11
CA ASP A 261 -29.03 4.96 -4.01
C ASP A 261 -29.38 5.76 -5.28
N LEU A 262 -29.77 7.03 -5.12
CA LEU A 262 -30.04 7.97 -6.21
C LEU A 262 -29.39 9.33 -5.92
N LYS A 263 -29.03 10.07 -6.96
CA LYS A 263 -28.31 11.34 -6.83
C LYS A 263 -29.11 12.49 -7.42
N LEU A 264 -29.23 13.59 -6.68
CA LEU A 264 -29.60 14.88 -7.23
C LEU A 264 -28.33 15.53 -7.79
N VAL A 265 -28.32 15.74 -9.10
CA VAL A 265 -27.21 16.32 -9.85
C VAL A 265 -27.68 17.66 -10.40
N ALA A 266 -26.80 18.66 -10.35
CA ALA A 266 -27.08 20.04 -10.71
C ALA A 266 -26.02 20.59 -11.68
N ASP A 267 -26.49 21.37 -12.64
CA ASP A 267 -25.66 22.13 -13.57
C ASP A 267 -25.70 23.60 -13.11
N PHE A 268 -24.56 24.13 -12.69
CA PHE A 268 -24.46 25.48 -12.12
C PHE A 268 -24.39 26.55 -13.21
N GLY A 269 -25.14 27.63 -13.02
CA GLY A 269 -25.29 28.70 -14.00
C GLY A 269 -23.97 29.40 -14.35
N GLY A 270 -23.83 29.78 -15.62
CA GLY A 270 -22.64 30.48 -16.11
C GLY A 270 -22.67 32.01 -15.97
N THR A 271 -23.86 32.60 -16.05
CA THR A 271 -24.09 34.06 -16.03
C THR A 271 -24.92 34.53 -14.84
N ASN A 272 -25.65 33.61 -14.22
CA ASN A 272 -26.73 33.90 -13.26
C ASN A 272 -26.38 33.49 -11.83
N ASN A 273 -25.31 32.71 -11.66
CA ASN A 273 -24.81 32.28 -10.36
C ASN A 273 -23.78 33.31 -9.85
N ASN A 274 -24.01 33.89 -8.67
CA ASN A 274 -23.14 34.94 -8.13
C ASN A 274 -22.10 34.39 -7.14
N ALA A 275 -20.86 34.88 -7.25
CA ALA A 275 -19.79 34.55 -6.32
C ALA A 275 -20.16 34.95 -4.88
N GLY A 276 -20.06 34.00 -3.95
CA GLY A 276 -20.49 34.15 -2.56
C GLY A 276 -21.89 33.62 -2.26
N ASN A 277 -22.70 33.27 -3.26
CA ASN A 277 -23.97 32.56 -3.06
C ASN A 277 -23.71 31.21 -2.37
N VAL A 278 -24.59 30.82 -1.44
CA VAL A 278 -24.50 29.53 -0.73
C VAL A 278 -25.82 28.80 -0.85
N ASN A 279 -25.77 27.58 -1.40
CA ASN A 279 -26.91 26.73 -1.64
C ASN A 279 -26.75 25.38 -0.96
N TYR A 280 -27.83 24.85 -0.40
CA TYR A 280 -27.98 23.45 -0.04
C TYR A 280 -29.38 22.98 -0.41
N TRP A 281 -29.57 21.67 -0.53
CA TRP A 281 -30.83 21.08 -0.99
C TRP A 281 -31.51 20.30 0.12
N GLN A 282 -32.79 20.59 0.34
CA GLN A 282 -33.64 19.82 1.24
C GLN A 282 -34.53 18.88 0.42
N LEU A 283 -34.44 17.57 0.62
CA LEU A 283 -35.48 16.63 0.18
C LEU A 283 -36.73 16.89 1.04
N THR A 284 -37.86 17.21 0.40
CA THR A 284 -39.12 17.59 1.07
C THR A 284 -40.25 16.60 0.86
N ASN A 285 -40.27 15.84 -0.24
CA ASN A 285 -41.24 14.76 -0.47
C ASN A 285 -40.59 13.53 -1.11
N VAL A 286 -41.06 12.35 -0.71
CA VAL A 286 -40.83 11.08 -1.41
C VAL A 286 -42.18 10.40 -1.56
N LYS A 287 -42.51 9.97 -2.77
CA LYS A 287 -43.77 9.30 -3.07
C LYS A 287 -43.49 7.97 -3.77
N LEU A 288 -44.12 6.93 -3.25
CA LEU A 288 -44.08 5.58 -3.79
C LEU A 288 -45.31 5.33 -4.68
N ASP A 289 -45.24 4.31 -5.51
CA ASP A 289 -46.38 3.79 -6.28
C ASP A 289 -47.46 3.21 -5.36
N SER A 290 -47.03 2.54 -4.28
CA SER A 290 -47.88 2.06 -3.19
C SER A 290 -47.09 2.00 -1.87
N GLY A 291 -47.80 1.95 -0.74
CA GLY A 291 -47.20 1.96 0.60
C GLY A 291 -46.78 3.35 1.08
N THR A 292 -45.83 3.43 2.02
CA THR A 292 -45.44 4.70 2.68
C THR A 292 -43.93 4.97 2.68
N ALA A 293 -43.56 6.22 2.41
CA ALA A 293 -42.19 6.70 2.51
C ALA A 293 -41.95 7.47 3.83
N SER A 294 -40.72 7.43 4.34
CA SER A 294 -40.31 8.13 5.57
C SER A 294 -38.83 8.51 5.55
N GLY A 295 -38.34 9.18 6.60
CA GLY A 295 -36.93 9.54 6.77
C GLY A 295 -36.54 10.93 6.23
N PHE A 296 -37.52 11.72 5.75
CA PHE A 296 -37.35 13.09 5.27
C PHE A 296 -38.19 14.07 6.12
N PRO A 297 -37.87 15.38 6.19
CA PRO A 297 -36.88 16.10 5.37
C PRO A 297 -35.41 15.74 5.67
N LEU A 298 -34.59 15.75 4.62
CA LEU A 298 -33.13 15.58 4.69
C LEU A 298 -32.47 16.80 4.05
N ASN A 299 -31.40 17.32 4.64
CA ASN A 299 -30.60 18.41 4.07
C ASN A 299 -29.28 17.85 3.50
N SER A 300 -28.86 18.34 2.33
CA SER A 300 -27.49 18.19 1.85
C SER A 300 -26.55 19.22 2.49
N ASN A 301 -25.26 19.15 2.15
CA ASN A 301 -24.25 20.08 2.65
C ASN A 301 -24.27 21.41 1.87
N ASN A 302 -23.60 22.43 2.41
CA ASN A 302 -23.48 23.74 1.75
C ASN A 302 -22.51 23.70 0.55
N PHE A 303 -22.96 24.23 -0.57
CA PHE A 303 -22.15 24.52 -1.76
C PHE A 303 -22.05 26.03 -1.94
N THR A 304 -20.82 26.55 -2.00
CA THR A 304 -20.54 28.00 -2.11
C THR A 304 -20.04 28.34 -3.50
N SER A 305 -20.65 29.31 -4.18
CA SER A 305 -20.25 29.71 -5.53
C SER A 305 -18.99 30.57 -5.54
N ALA A 306 -18.01 30.20 -6.38
CA ALA A 306 -16.82 30.99 -6.70
C ALA A 306 -17.07 31.93 -7.91
N GLY A 307 -16.17 32.90 -8.12
CA GLY A 307 -16.19 33.79 -9.29
C GLY A 307 -15.37 33.29 -10.49
N SER A 308 -14.87 32.05 -10.45
CA SER A 308 -14.12 31.42 -11.54
C SER A 308 -15.00 30.42 -12.27
N ASN A 309 -14.76 30.23 -13.57
CA ASN A 309 -15.49 29.25 -14.38
C ASN A 309 -14.82 27.87 -14.34
N SER A 310 -15.61 26.81 -14.35
CA SER A 310 -15.18 25.49 -14.84
C SER A 310 -14.85 25.57 -16.32
N GLY A 311 -14.04 24.63 -16.79
CA GLY A 311 -13.77 24.42 -18.20
C GLY A 311 -14.98 23.88 -19.00
N THR A 312 -14.75 23.73 -20.30
CA THR A 312 -15.71 23.23 -21.29
C THR A 312 -15.09 22.13 -22.15
N ILE A 313 -15.96 21.25 -22.64
CA ILE A 313 -15.64 20.26 -23.67
C ILE A 313 -16.58 20.44 -24.88
N ASN A 314 -16.15 19.99 -26.05
CA ASN A 314 -17.04 19.80 -27.20
C ASN A 314 -17.27 18.30 -27.44
N VAL A 315 -18.46 17.94 -27.93
CA VAL A 315 -18.85 16.59 -28.31
C VAL A 315 -19.38 16.64 -29.75
N ASP A 316 -18.56 16.20 -30.69
CA ASP A 316 -18.78 16.35 -32.13
C ASP A 316 -19.03 15.00 -32.81
N LYS A 317 -19.88 14.95 -33.85
CA LYS A 317 -19.94 13.75 -34.71
C LYS A 317 -18.63 13.65 -35.50
N THR A 318 -18.12 12.43 -35.73
CA THR A 318 -16.95 12.26 -36.59
C THR A 318 -16.98 10.93 -37.35
N GLY A 319 -16.03 10.77 -38.29
CA GLY A 319 -15.88 9.58 -39.11
C GLY A 319 -17.05 9.29 -40.06
N SER A 320 -17.08 8.06 -40.53
CA SER A 320 -18.19 7.46 -41.28
C SER A 320 -18.29 5.99 -40.88
N VAL A 321 -19.50 5.50 -40.63
CA VAL A 321 -19.75 4.15 -40.11
C VAL A 321 -20.53 3.36 -41.15
N GLY A 322 -20.07 2.14 -41.45
CA GLY A 322 -20.74 1.23 -42.39
C GLY A 322 -22.03 0.64 -41.81
N SER A 323 -22.98 0.29 -42.68
CA SER A 323 -24.20 -0.41 -42.27
C SER A 323 -23.91 -1.89 -41.97
N PRO A 324 -24.17 -2.40 -40.75
CA PRO A 324 -23.81 -3.75 -40.34
C PRO A 324 -24.85 -4.81 -40.75
N LYS A 325 -24.47 -6.09 -40.66
CA LYS A 325 -25.34 -7.24 -40.96
C LYS A 325 -26.17 -7.66 -39.75
N VAL A 326 -27.33 -8.27 -39.98
CA VAL A 326 -28.11 -8.97 -38.95
C VAL A 326 -27.30 -10.14 -38.37
N GLY A 327 -27.29 -10.26 -37.04
CA GLY A 327 -26.50 -11.26 -36.29
C GLY A 327 -25.06 -10.85 -36.00
N GLN A 328 -24.56 -9.76 -36.61
CA GLN A 328 -23.17 -9.34 -36.46
C GLN A 328 -22.85 -8.94 -35.01
N LYS A 329 -21.81 -9.57 -34.46
CA LYS A 329 -21.18 -9.20 -33.19
C LYS A 329 -20.09 -8.16 -33.41
N ASN A 330 -19.81 -7.36 -32.39
CA ASN A 330 -18.80 -6.31 -32.41
C ASN A 330 -18.92 -5.36 -33.64
N ALA A 331 -20.14 -5.04 -34.04
CA ALA A 331 -20.41 -4.13 -35.15
C ALA A 331 -20.19 -2.67 -34.71
N GLN A 332 -19.46 -1.88 -35.49
CA GLN A 332 -19.37 -0.44 -35.21
C GLN A 332 -20.73 0.22 -35.51
N VAL A 333 -21.31 0.90 -34.51
CA VAL A 333 -22.67 1.48 -34.55
C VAL A 333 -22.70 3.00 -34.39
N SER A 334 -21.60 3.62 -33.94
CA SER A 334 -21.44 5.07 -33.94
C SER A 334 -19.95 5.47 -33.86
N GLU A 335 -19.66 6.74 -34.13
CA GLU A 335 -18.35 7.36 -33.94
C GLU A 335 -18.50 8.85 -33.62
N PHE A 336 -17.91 9.28 -32.51
CA PHE A 336 -17.96 10.66 -32.02
C PHE A 336 -16.63 11.07 -31.39
N LYS A 337 -16.41 12.37 -31.27
CA LYS A 337 -15.16 12.96 -30.78
C LYS A 337 -15.44 13.86 -29.60
N ILE A 338 -14.67 13.70 -28.51
CA ILE A 338 -14.68 14.67 -27.40
C ILE A 338 -13.39 15.50 -27.47
N THR A 339 -13.52 16.82 -27.36
CA THR A 339 -12.41 17.79 -27.38
C THR A 339 -12.36 18.54 -26.05
N ALA A 340 -11.20 18.65 -25.41
CA ALA A 340 -11.04 19.30 -24.11
C ALA A 340 -10.51 20.75 -24.28
N ASN A 341 -11.38 21.74 -24.18
CA ASN A 341 -11.10 23.08 -24.73
C ASN A 341 -10.18 23.96 -23.84
N THR A 342 -10.27 23.82 -22.52
CA THR A 342 -9.88 24.88 -21.55
C THR A 342 -9.00 24.38 -20.40
N GLU A 343 -9.17 23.13 -19.99
CA GLU A 343 -8.37 22.35 -19.04
C GLU A 343 -8.40 20.88 -19.51
N ALA A 344 -7.65 19.97 -18.89
CA ALA A 344 -7.71 18.56 -19.29
C ALA A 344 -8.98 17.91 -18.73
N ALA A 345 -9.62 17.06 -19.52
CA ALA A 345 -10.91 16.46 -19.21
C ALA A 345 -10.76 14.99 -18.81
N LEU A 346 -11.23 14.64 -17.60
CA LEU A 346 -11.44 13.26 -17.17
C LEU A 346 -12.90 12.86 -17.45
N VAL A 347 -13.16 12.28 -18.63
CA VAL A 347 -14.49 11.79 -19.03
C VAL A 347 -14.93 10.70 -18.06
N ARG A 348 -16.10 10.88 -17.44
CA ARG A 348 -16.68 9.97 -16.44
C ARG A 348 -17.89 9.21 -16.98
N ARG A 349 -18.70 9.88 -17.79
CA ARG A 349 -19.92 9.32 -18.39
C ARG A 349 -20.09 9.81 -19.82
N VAL A 350 -20.58 8.92 -20.67
CA VAL A 350 -21.34 9.28 -21.86
C VAL A 350 -22.64 8.49 -21.85
N GLN A 351 -23.78 9.17 -22.02
CA GLN A 351 -25.09 8.57 -22.30
C GLN A 351 -25.53 9.02 -23.71
N ILE A 352 -26.07 8.10 -24.50
CA ILE A 352 -26.40 8.31 -25.92
C ILE A 352 -27.77 7.70 -26.20
N LEU A 353 -28.67 8.43 -26.87
CA LEU A 353 -30.01 7.96 -27.19
C LEU A 353 -30.02 7.22 -28.54
N GLN A 354 -30.65 6.05 -28.56
CA GLN A 354 -31.03 5.33 -29.77
C GLN A 354 -32.36 5.91 -30.29
N GLY A 355 -32.36 6.38 -31.54
CA GLY A 355 -33.54 6.90 -32.25
C GLY A 355 -33.75 6.25 -33.61
N GLY A 356 -33.44 4.95 -33.70
CA GLY A 356 -33.62 4.11 -34.87
C GLY A 356 -34.90 3.29 -34.80
N THR A 357 -34.91 2.13 -35.46
CA THR A 357 -36.03 1.18 -35.45
C THR A 357 -35.67 -0.23 -34.99
N VAL A 358 -34.37 -0.55 -34.84
CA VAL A 358 -33.92 -1.76 -34.10
C VAL A 358 -34.35 -1.64 -32.64
N LYS A 359 -34.83 -2.72 -32.01
CA LYS A 359 -35.25 -2.67 -30.59
C LYS A 359 -34.06 -2.59 -29.65
N ASN A 360 -34.25 -1.91 -28.51
CA ASN A 360 -33.23 -1.76 -27.46
C ASN A 360 -32.76 -3.09 -26.84
N THR A 361 -33.59 -4.14 -26.90
CA THR A 361 -33.25 -5.51 -26.47
C THR A 361 -32.33 -6.23 -27.44
N ASP A 362 -32.31 -5.80 -28.70
CA ASP A 362 -31.65 -6.46 -29.81
C ASP A 362 -30.28 -5.80 -30.12
N ILE A 363 -29.85 -4.86 -29.27
CA ILE A 363 -28.55 -4.20 -29.26
C ILE A 363 -27.91 -4.52 -27.92
N THR A 364 -26.86 -5.34 -27.92
CA THR A 364 -26.22 -5.84 -26.68
C THR A 364 -24.71 -5.64 -26.72
N ASN A 365 -24.00 -6.00 -25.64
CA ASN A 365 -22.53 -5.96 -25.55
C ASN A 365 -21.88 -4.63 -25.97
N LEU A 366 -22.53 -3.51 -25.61
CA LEU A 366 -22.06 -2.17 -25.93
C LEU A 366 -20.68 -1.89 -25.32
N LYS A 367 -19.78 -1.33 -26.12
CA LYS A 367 -18.50 -0.79 -25.66
C LYS A 367 -18.08 0.45 -26.43
N LEU A 368 -17.22 1.25 -25.81
CA LEU A 368 -16.48 2.34 -26.46
C LEU A 368 -15.01 1.95 -26.56
N GLU A 369 -14.41 2.19 -27.72
CA GLU A 369 -12.98 2.04 -27.98
C GLU A 369 -12.34 3.36 -28.42
N VAL A 370 -11.08 3.55 -28.06
CA VAL A 370 -10.21 4.62 -28.55
C VAL A 370 -8.87 3.98 -28.92
N ASN A 371 -8.36 4.23 -30.13
CA ASN A 371 -7.14 3.60 -30.66
C ASN A 371 -7.15 2.06 -30.55
N SER A 372 -8.30 1.43 -30.84
CA SER A 372 -8.55 -0.02 -30.73
C SER A 372 -8.42 -0.63 -29.32
N ALA A 373 -8.33 0.21 -28.28
CA ALA A 373 -8.41 -0.21 -26.88
C ALA A 373 -9.80 0.11 -26.30
N GLN A 374 -10.43 -0.86 -25.65
CA GLN A 374 -11.71 -0.66 -24.96
C GLN A 374 -11.53 0.26 -23.74
N VAL A 375 -12.25 1.38 -23.73
CA VAL A 375 -12.18 2.42 -22.68
C VAL A 375 -13.39 2.45 -21.76
N ALA A 376 -14.52 1.91 -22.19
CA ALA A 376 -15.71 1.71 -21.37
C ALA A 376 -16.57 0.55 -21.90
N THR A 377 -17.22 -0.17 -20.99
CA THR A 377 -18.37 -1.04 -21.30
C THR A 377 -19.64 -0.24 -21.04
N GLY A 378 -20.70 -0.51 -21.80
CA GLY A 378 -22.00 0.11 -21.60
C GLY A 378 -23.15 -0.88 -21.66
N ASN A 379 -24.35 -0.39 -21.37
CA ASN A 379 -25.59 -1.15 -21.46
C ASN A 379 -26.66 -0.35 -22.19
N MET A 380 -27.51 -1.04 -22.97
CA MET A 380 -28.79 -0.49 -23.39
C MET A 380 -29.73 -0.40 -22.19
N THR A 381 -30.69 0.51 -22.28
CA THR A 381 -31.82 0.64 -21.36
C THR A 381 -33.11 0.41 -22.12
N SER A 382 -34.18 0.04 -21.42
CA SER A 382 -35.52 -0.13 -22.00
C SER A 382 -35.97 1.08 -22.83
N ASP A 383 -35.54 2.27 -22.41
CA ASP A 383 -36.08 3.56 -22.83
C ASP A 383 -35.18 4.26 -23.88
N GLY A 384 -34.28 3.50 -24.54
CA GLY A 384 -33.51 3.96 -25.69
C GLY A 384 -32.05 4.35 -25.42
N TYR A 385 -31.66 4.58 -24.17
CA TYR A 385 -30.31 5.07 -23.88
C TYR A 385 -29.28 3.93 -23.79
N ALA A 386 -28.20 4.07 -24.55
CA ALA A 386 -26.90 3.46 -24.28
C ALA A 386 -26.19 4.27 -23.18
N VAL A 387 -25.76 3.62 -22.10
CA VAL A 387 -25.10 4.29 -20.96
C VAL A 387 -23.70 3.70 -20.76
N PHE A 388 -22.69 4.58 -20.69
CA PHE A 388 -21.28 4.22 -20.45
C PHE A 388 -20.74 4.91 -19.20
N ASP A 389 -20.09 4.14 -18.33
CA ASP A 389 -19.38 4.63 -17.14
C ASP A 389 -17.88 4.33 -17.30
N PHE A 390 -17.05 5.35 -17.13
CA PHE A 390 -15.58 5.26 -17.21
C PHE A 390 -14.94 5.13 -15.81
N GLY A 391 -15.74 5.09 -14.75
CA GLY A 391 -15.31 4.88 -13.38
C GLY A 391 -14.48 6.02 -12.81
N THR A 392 -13.41 5.67 -12.10
CA THR A 392 -12.45 6.62 -11.49
C THR A 392 -11.04 6.11 -11.72
N PRO A 393 -10.11 6.93 -12.26
CA PRO A 393 -10.21 8.37 -12.49
C PRO A 393 -11.02 8.81 -13.73
N GLY A 394 -11.55 7.89 -14.53
CA GLY A 394 -12.16 8.19 -15.83
C GLY A 394 -11.11 8.28 -16.95
N TYR A 395 -11.57 8.50 -18.18
CA TYR A 395 -10.69 8.55 -19.36
C TYR A 395 -10.17 9.97 -19.61
N LYS A 396 -8.85 10.14 -19.69
CA LYS A 396 -8.20 11.46 -19.81
C LYS A 396 -8.10 11.92 -21.27
N ILE A 397 -8.44 13.19 -21.50
CA ILE A 397 -8.14 13.94 -22.72
C ILE A 397 -7.35 15.19 -22.28
N ASP A 398 -6.17 15.41 -22.86
CA ASP A 398 -5.32 16.55 -22.47
C ASP A 398 -5.87 17.89 -22.97
N LYS A 399 -5.45 18.99 -22.34
CA LYS A 399 -5.92 20.34 -22.69
C LYS A 399 -5.55 20.70 -24.14
N GLY A 400 -6.56 21.02 -24.96
CA GLY A 400 -6.42 21.33 -26.39
C GLY A 400 -6.37 20.08 -27.28
N ASP A 401 -6.41 18.88 -26.70
CA ASP A 401 -6.43 17.61 -27.39
C ASP A 401 -7.88 17.09 -27.57
N ASN A 402 -8.03 16.09 -28.44
CA ASN A 402 -9.29 15.43 -28.72
C ASN A 402 -9.10 13.92 -28.84
N LYS A 403 -10.16 13.16 -28.56
CA LYS A 403 -10.17 11.69 -28.68
C LYS A 403 -11.45 11.23 -29.37
N ILE A 404 -11.28 10.28 -30.29
CA ILE A 404 -12.37 9.69 -31.08
C ILE A 404 -12.78 8.39 -30.41
N PHE A 405 -14.05 8.32 -30.02
CA PHE A 405 -14.69 7.17 -29.40
C PHE A 405 -15.51 6.44 -30.46
N LYS A 406 -15.10 5.22 -30.78
CA LYS A 406 -15.85 4.30 -31.63
C LYS A 406 -16.78 3.46 -30.75
N MET A 407 -18.06 3.40 -31.10
CA MET A 407 -19.04 2.61 -30.36
C MET A 407 -19.35 1.32 -31.09
N TYR A 408 -19.28 0.19 -30.38
CA TYR A 408 -19.52 -1.15 -30.90
C TYR A 408 -20.64 -1.85 -30.13
N ALA A 409 -21.38 -2.74 -30.80
CA ALA A 409 -22.46 -3.55 -30.23
C ALA A 409 -22.65 -4.89 -30.97
N ASP A 410 -23.34 -5.83 -30.34
CA ASP A 410 -23.85 -7.06 -30.94
C ASP A 410 -25.32 -6.88 -31.34
N LEU A 411 -25.70 -7.32 -32.55
CA LEU A 411 -26.94 -6.91 -33.22
C LEU A 411 -27.85 -8.08 -33.62
N ALA A 412 -29.01 -8.20 -32.97
CA ALA A 412 -30.03 -9.23 -33.19
C ALA A 412 -31.35 -8.68 -33.80
N GLY A 413 -31.30 -7.50 -34.42
CA GLY A 413 -32.45 -6.87 -35.09
C GLY A 413 -32.78 -7.53 -36.44
N LYS A 414 -33.62 -6.87 -37.25
CA LYS A 414 -34.05 -7.38 -38.56
C LYS A 414 -33.53 -6.55 -39.73
N LYS A 415 -33.55 -7.16 -40.92
CA LYS A 415 -33.33 -6.47 -42.20
C LYS A 415 -34.16 -5.18 -42.27
N ASP A 416 -33.55 -4.12 -42.80
CA ASP A 416 -34.13 -2.78 -42.98
C ASP A 416 -34.50 -2.02 -41.68
N GLU A 417 -34.28 -2.59 -40.50
CA GLU A 417 -34.33 -1.84 -39.24
C GLU A 417 -33.08 -0.93 -39.12
N THR A 418 -33.25 0.25 -38.53
CA THR A 418 -32.24 1.31 -38.50
C THR A 418 -31.59 1.48 -37.13
N ILE A 419 -30.31 1.86 -37.13
CA ILE A 419 -29.54 2.22 -35.94
C ILE A 419 -29.10 3.68 -36.09
N LYS A 420 -29.38 4.47 -35.05
CA LYS A 420 -29.17 5.92 -34.98
C LYS A 420 -28.84 6.28 -33.55
N PHE A 421 -27.68 6.89 -33.32
CA PHE A 421 -27.15 7.18 -31.98
C PHE A 421 -26.67 8.63 -31.90
N TYR A 422 -27.22 9.41 -30.97
CA TYR A 422 -26.95 10.84 -30.77
C TYR A 422 -27.09 11.23 -29.28
N VAL A 423 -26.59 12.40 -28.88
CA VAL A 423 -26.65 12.86 -27.48
C VAL A 423 -27.87 13.78 -27.29
N ASP A 424 -28.87 13.34 -26.53
CA ASP A 424 -30.15 14.03 -26.32
C ASP A 424 -29.99 15.43 -25.69
N VAL A 425 -29.19 15.55 -24.63
CA VAL A 425 -28.79 16.85 -24.04
C VAL A 425 -27.37 16.80 -23.50
N ALA A 426 -26.74 17.98 -23.35
CA ALA A 426 -25.36 18.09 -22.85
C ALA A 426 -25.13 17.36 -21.50
N SER A 427 -26.10 17.35 -20.58
CA SER A 427 -26.00 16.64 -19.29
C SER A 427 -25.84 15.12 -19.39
N ASP A 428 -26.07 14.50 -20.55
CA ASP A 428 -25.77 13.07 -20.73
C ASP A 428 -24.26 12.79 -20.78
N VAL A 429 -23.45 13.77 -21.19
CA VAL A 429 -21.98 13.69 -21.10
C VAL A 429 -21.51 14.38 -19.82
N HIS A 430 -20.54 13.79 -19.12
CA HIS A 430 -19.90 14.43 -17.97
C HIS A 430 -18.41 14.09 -17.92
N ALA A 431 -17.60 15.14 -17.82
CA ALA A 431 -16.17 15.08 -17.60
C ALA A 431 -15.78 16.03 -16.46
N ILE A 432 -14.74 15.69 -15.71
CA ILE A 432 -14.21 16.50 -14.61
C ILE A 432 -12.89 17.15 -15.05
N GLY A 433 -12.76 18.45 -14.80
CA GLY A 433 -11.58 19.24 -15.14
C GLY A 433 -10.42 19.05 -14.15
N ASP A 434 -9.19 18.99 -14.66
CA ASP A 434 -7.98 18.78 -13.84
C ASP A 434 -7.52 20.03 -13.05
N GLN A 435 -7.96 21.23 -13.43
CA GLN A 435 -7.58 22.47 -12.75
C GLN A 435 -8.37 22.70 -11.45
N PHE A 436 -9.65 22.31 -11.42
CA PHE A 436 -10.55 22.54 -10.27
C PHE A 436 -11.13 21.28 -9.62
N GLY A 437 -11.05 20.12 -10.29
CA GLY A 437 -11.70 18.89 -9.81
C GLY A 437 -13.23 18.94 -9.86
N LEU A 438 -13.78 19.80 -10.72
CA LEU A 438 -15.22 20.05 -10.90
C LEU A 438 -15.64 19.76 -12.34
N GLY A 439 -16.93 19.54 -12.56
CA GLY A 439 -17.50 19.18 -13.86
C GLY A 439 -17.34 20.27 -14.92
N MET A 440 -16.94 19.86 -16.13
CA MET A 440 -16.77 20.72 -17.30
C MET A 440 -18.05 20.74 -18.15
N LYS A 441 -18.45 21.92 -18.64
CA LYS A 441 -19.69 22.10 -19.42
C LYS A 441 -19.53 21.61 -20.87
N PRO A 442 -20.31 20.62 -21.33
CA PRO A 442 -20.29 20.16 -22.72
C PRO A 442 -21.03 21.12 -23.65
N THR A 443 -20.47 21.29 -24.84
CA THR A 443 -21.17 21.83 -26.03
C THR A 443 -21.40 20.66 -26.98
N LEU A 444 -22.63 20.46 -27.43
CA LEU A 444 -22.95 19.46 -28.45
C LEU A 444 -22.86 20.08 -29.85
N ASP A 445 -22.37 19.31 -30.80
CA ASP A 445 -22.47 19.60 -32.24
C ASP A 445 -23.90 19.36 -32.74
N THR A 446 -24.42 20.28 -33.55
CA THR A 446 -25.72 20.16 -34.23
C THR A 446 -25.74 19.08 -35.33
N ASN A 447 -24.68 18.29 -35.46
CA ASN A 447 -24.61 17.09 -36.28
C ASN A 447 -24.58 15.80 -35.42
N PHE A 448 -24.81 15.90 -34.09
CA PHE A 448 -24.82 14.78 -33.14
C PHE A 448 -25.89 14.89 -32.03
N ASP A 449 -26.92 15.73 -32.23
CA ASP A 449 -27.94 16.10 -31.23
C ASP A 449 -29.35 15.52 -31.49
N ASP A 450 -29.65 15.01 -32.69
CA ASP A 450 -30.95 14.42 -33.01
C ASP A 450 -30.92 13.22 -34.00
N SER A 451 -32.09 12.62 -34.23
CA SER A 451 -32.25 11.43 -35.10
C SER A 451 -32.13 11.69 -36.61
N SER A 452 -32.07 12.95 -37.04
CA SER A 452 -31.62 13.40 -38.37
C SER A 452 -30.10 13.56 -38.40
N ASN A 453 -29.56 14.11 -37.32
CA ASN A 453 -28.20 14.58 -37.13
C ASN A 453 -27.36 13.50 -36.42
N THR A 454 -27.15 12.37 -37.09
CA THR A 454 -26.53 11.17 -36.51
C THR A 454 -25.85 10.31 -37.59
N HIS A 455 -25.15 9.25 -37.20
CA HIS A 455 -24.86 8.14 -38.12
C HIS A 455 -26.14 7.34 -38.31
N SER A 456 -26.62 7.21 -39.55
CA SER A 456 -27.87 6.51 -39.87
C SER A 456 -27.55 5.22 -40.60
N LEU A 457 -27.56 4.11 -39.87
CA LEU A 457 -27.22 2.79 -40.37
C LEU A 457 -28.49 1.96 -40.58
N THR A 458 -28.46 1.03 -41.54
CA THR A 458 -29.58 0.13 -41.84
C THR A 458 -29.09 -1.31 -41.80
N LEU A 459 -29.75 -2.17 -41.02
CA LEU A 459 -29.36 -3.58 -40.90
C LEU A 459 -29.51 -4.32 -42.23
N GLN A 460 -28.40 -4.86 -42.71
CA GLN A 460 -28.31 -5.65 -43.94
C GLN A 460 -28.64 -7.12 -43.68
N GLY A 461 -29.37 -7.77 -44.59
CA GLY A 461 -29.68 -9.19 -44.48
C GLY A 461 -30.51 -9.73 -45.64
N GLY A 462 -30.58 -11.06 -45.72
CA GLY A 462 -31.40 -11.83 -46.65
C GLY A 462 -32.52 -12.60 -45.93
N VAL A 463 -33.12 -13.59 -46.61
CA VAL A 463 -33.87 -14.67 -45.97
C VAL A 463 -32.93 -15.54 -45.14
N LEU A 464 -31.69 -15.76 -45.61
CA LEU A 464 -30.58 -16.21 -44.78
C LEU A 464 -29.55 -15.07 -44.66
N THR A 465 -29.12 -14.75 -43.44
CA THR A 465 -28.01 -13.82 -43.19
C THR A 465 -26.92 -14.51 -42.40
N ILE A 466 -25.68 -14.43 -42.86
CA ILE A 466 -24.50 -15.00 -42.22
C ILE A 466 -23.54 -13.84 -41.85
N ALA A 467 -23.05 -13.85 -40.62
CA ALA A 467 -22.09 -12.85 -40.13
C ALA A 467 -20.89 -13.54 -39.48
N PHE A 468 -19.68 -13.15 -39.90
CA PHE A 468 -18.43 -13.54 -39.27
C PHE A 468 -18.24 -12.80 -37.94
N ASN A 469 -17.86 -13.54 -36.90
CA ASN A 469 -17.83 -13.09 -35.51
C ASN A 469 -16.49 -13.42 -34.82
N GLY A 470 -15.40 -13.57 -35.58
CA GLY A 470 -14.06 -13.86 -35.07
C GLY A 470 -13.68 -15.35 -35.16
N PRO A 471 -12.72 -15.87 -34.35
CA PRO A 471 -11.91 -15.14 -33.37
C PRO A 471 -11.06 -14.05 -34.02
N ASN A 472 -10.45 -13.17 -33.22
CA ASN A 472 -9.43 -12.25 -33.74
C ASN A 472 -8.16 -13.03 -34.12
N ALA A 473 -7.40 -12.51 -35.09
CA ALA A 473 -6.08 -13.04 -35.42
C ALA A 473 -5.19 -13.14 -34.19
N THR A 474 -4.55 -14.29 -34.00
CA THR A 474 -3.77 -14.62 -32.79
C THR A 474 -2.80 -15.77 -33.05
N ASN A 475 -1.87 -15.97 -32.12
CA ASN A 475 -1.01 -17.15 -32.13
C ASN A 475 -1.77 -18.34 -31.51
N ILE A 476 -1.61 -19.52 -32.07
CA ILE A 476 -2.12 -20.78 -31.51
C ILE A 476 -0.98 -21.79 -31.34
N GLY A 477 -1.11 -22.67 -30.36
CA GLY A 477 -0.12 -23.73 -30.14
C GLY A 477 -0.03 -24.68 -31.32
N THR A 478 1.19 -25.13 -31.64
CA THR A 478 1.42 -26.20 -32.64
C THR A 478 0.87 -27.57 -32.24
N LYS A 479 0.41 -27.74 -30.99
CA LYS A 479 -0.23 -28.95 -30.49
C LYS A 479 -1.38 -28.62 -29.55
N VAL A 480 -2.59 -28.48 -30.08
CA VAL A 480 -3.80 -28.02 -29.37
C VAL A 480 -5.04 -28.80 -29.77
N THR A 481 -5.98 -28.92 -28.84
CA THR A 481 -7.25 -29.65 -29.02
C THR A 481 -8.46 -28.71 -28.91
N ASP A 482 -9.52 -28.94 -29.67
CA ASP A 482 -10.75 -28.12 -29.71
C ASP A 482 -10.49 -26.62 -30.01
N GLN A 483 -9.39 -26.31 -30.70
CA GLN A 483 -8.98 -24.93 -30.99
C GLN A 483 -10.02 -24.25 -31.88
N VAL A 484 -10.54 -23.11 -31.41
CA VAL A 484 -11.50 -22.30 -32.17
C VAL A 484 -10.75 -21.56 -33.28
N LEU A 485 -11.10 -21.86 -34.54
CA LEU A 485 -10.52 -21.23 -35.72
C LEU A 485 -11.50 -20.26 -36.40
N TYR A 486 -12.80 -20.47 -36.22
CA TYR A 486 -13.84 -19.62 -36.82
C TYR A 486 -15.05 -19.49 -35.88
N ARG A 487 -15.73 -18.34 -35.94
CA ARG A 487 -17.03 -18.07 -35.32
C ARG A 487 -17.93 -17.32 -36.28
N PHE A 488 -19.19 -17.71 -36.32
CA PHE A 488 -20.21 -17.06 -37.11
C PHE A 488 -21.56 -17.07 -36.42
N SER A 489 -22.52 -16.40 -37.03
CA SER A 489 -23.93 -16.51 -36.69
C SER A 489 -24.76 -16.60 -37.96
N MET A 490 -25.79 -17.42 -37.94
CA MET A 490 -26.79 -17.51 -39.00
C MET A 490 -28.13 -16.98 -38.47
N THR A 491 -28.77 -16.08 -39.19
CA THR A 491 -30.12 -15.59 -38.87
C THR A 491 -31.04 -15.81 -40.06
N ALA A 492 -32.13 -16.52 -39.84
CA ALA A 492 -33.11 -16.83 -40.87
C ALA A 492 -34.38 -15.98 -40.72
N ALA A 493 -34.87 -15.36 -41.80
CA ALA A 493 -36.14 -14.63 -41.81
C ALA A 493 -37.36 -15.58 -41.87
N ASN A 494 -37.15 -16.75 -42.48
CA ASN A 494 -38.09 -17.85 -42.59
C ASN A 494 -37.54 -19.10 -41.88
N ASP A 495 -38.32 -20.18 -41.79
CA ASP A 495 -37.76 -21.47 -41.36
C ASP A 495 -36.96 -22.08 -42.53
N ILE A 496 -35.72 -22.48 -42.29
CA ILE A 496 -34.78 -22.98 -43.32
C ILE A 496 -34.20 -24.31 -42.85
N GLU A 497 -34.24 -25.32 -43.72
CA GLU A 497 -33.58 -26.62 -43.54
C GLU A 497 -32.26 -26.58 -44.32
N ILE A 498 -31.13 -26.51 -43.59
CA ILE A 498 -29.78 -26.63 -44.16
C ILE A 498 -29.48 -28.11 -44.32
N LYS A 499 -28.93 -28.51 -45.47
CA LYS A 499 -28.67 -29.93 -45.80
C LYS A 499 -27.27 -30.23 -46.32
N LYS A 500 -26.55 -29.18 -46.70
CA LYS A 500 -25.12 -29.19 -46.98
C LYS A 500 -24.50 -27.96 -46.32
N PHE A 501 -23.27 -28.09 -45.86
CA PHE A 501 -22.48 -26.98 -45.36
C PHE A 501 -21.04 -27.22 -45.78
N ARG A 502 -20.43 -26.30 -46.52
CA ARG A 502 -19.06 -26.46 -47.03
C ARG A 502 -18.12 -25.43 -46.39
N ILE A 503 -16.93 -25.91 -46.03
CA ILE A 503 -15.86 -25.10 -45.44
C ILE A 503 -14.54 -25.45 -46.12
N GLY A 504 -13.60 -24.50 -46.12
CA GLY A 504 -12.24 -24.70 -46.63
C GLY A 504 -11.18 -24.26 -45.62
N PHE A 505 -9.95 -24.71 -45.84
CA PHE A 505 -8.75 -24.20 -45.18
C PHE A 505 -7.83 -23.52 -46.21
N CYS A 506 -7.17 -22.44 -45.77
CA CYS A 506 -6.15 -21.71 -46.53
C CYS A 506 -4.87 -21.62 -45.69
N HIS A 507 -3.68 -21.69 -46.31
CA HIS A 507 -2.39 -21.57 -45.61
C HIS A 507 -1.42 -20.56 -46.26
N ASP A 508 -0.57 -19.97 -45.43
CA ASP A 508 0.59 -19.12 -45.75
C ASP A 508 1.83 -19.77 -45.09
N PRO A 509 2.67 -20.50 -45.85
CA PRO A 509 3.79 -21.27 -45.32
C PRO A 509 4.96 -20.36 -44.93
N GLY A 510 5.39 -20.43 -43.67
CA GLY A 510 6.38 -19.52 -43.09
C GLY A 510 5.82 -18.19 -42.57
N GLY A 511 4.54 -17.89 -42.82
CA GLY A 511 3.87 -16.70 -42.29
C GLY A 511 4.39 -15.39 -42.88
N ASP A 512 4.73 -15.36 -44.17
CA ASP A 512 5.27 -14.15 -44.83
C ASP A 512 4.19 -13.26 -45.47
N GLY A 513 2.95 -13.74 -45.49
CA GLY A 513 1.79 -13.08 -46.08
C GLY A 513 1.44 -13.56 -47.50
N SER A 514 2.12 -14.59 -48.01
CA SER A 514 1.87 -15.18 -49.33
C SER A 514 1.18 -16.54 -49.20
N PHE A 515 -0.06 -16.65 -49.66
CA PHE A 515 -0.80 -17.91 -49.56
C PHE A 515 -0.36 -18.93 -50.63
N ALA A 516 -0.53 -20.22 -50.34
CA ALA A 516 -0.12 -21.31 -51.24
C ALA A 516 -1.22 -22.38 -51.43
N ASN A 517 -1.12 -23.12 -52.55
CA ASN A 517 -2.09 -24.16 -52.90
C ASN A 517 -2.00 -25.35 -51.93
N ILE A 518 -3.09 -25.69 -51.27
CA ILE A 518 -3.25 -26.92 -50.49
C ILE A 518 -3.84 -27.99 -51.42
N ALA A 519 -3.05 -28.99 -51.78
CA ALA A 519 -3.58 -30.22 -52.38
C ALA A 519 -4.38 -31.04 -51.33
N ASP A 520 -5.07 -32.11 -51.77
CA ASP A 520 -5.63 -33.12 -50.86
C ASP A 520 -4.63 -33.54 -49.74
N ASP A 521 -5.15 -33.92 -48.57
CA ASP A 521 -4.46 -34.15 -47.28
C ASP A 521 -3.97 -32.89 -46.53
N LEU A 522 -4.61 -32.61 -45.39
CA LEU A 522 -4.13 -31.75 -44.29
C LEU A 522 -4.00 -32.59 -43.01
N ASP A 523 -2.97 -33.46 -42.95
CA ASP A 523 -2.78 -34.44 -41.86
C ASP A 523 -2.69 -33.83 -40.46
N ASP A 524 -2.00 -32.68 -40.30
CA ASP A 524 -1.80 -32.02 -39.00
C ASP A 524 -3.08 -31.39 -38.41
N VAL A 525 -4.20 -31.42 -39.15
CA VAL A 525 -5.51 -30.90 -38.74
C VAL A 525 -6.48 -32.06 -38.57
N THR A 526 -7.02 -32.27 -37.37
CA THR A 526 -7.90 -33.40 -37.04
C THR A 526 -9.16 -32.96 -36.31
N ASP A 527 -10.15 -33.86 -36.17
CA ASP A 527 -11.39 -33.64 -35.41
C ASP A 527 -12.12 -32.32 -35.77
N VAL A 528 -12.20 -31.97 -37.06
CA VAL A 528 -12.84 -30.70 -37.49
C VAL A 528 -14.36 -30.79 -37.30
N LYS A 529 -14.93 -29.89 -36.50
CA LYS A 529 -16.34 -29.89 -36.06
C LYS A 529 -16.97 -28.51 -36.26
N ILE A 530 -18.23 -28.47 -36.70
CA ILE A 530 -19.09 -27.28 -36.61
C ILE A 530 -20.00 -27.46 -35.39
N VAL A 531 -19.99 -26.48 -34.47
CA VAL A 531 -20.70 -26.56 -33.18
C VAL A 531 -21.62 -25.37 -33.01
N ASP A 532 -22.89 -25.61 -32.68
CA ASP A 532 -23.86 -24.61 -32.23
C ASP A 532 -23.46 -24.14 -30.81
N GLU A 533 -23.00 -22.89 -30.66
CA GLU A 533 -22.60 -22.32 -29.38
C GLU A 533 -23.79 -22.07 -28.44
N ASP A 534 -25.03 -22.00 -28.95
CA ASP A 534 -26.24 -21.77 -28.15
C ASP A 534 -26.80 -23.06 -27.54
N SER A 535 -26.58 -24.23 -28.19
CA SER A 535 -27.04 -25.54 -27.73
C SER A 535 -25.94 -26.52 -27.32
N GLY A 536 -24.68 -26.21 -27.63
CA GLY A 536 -23.53 -27.07 -27.39
C GLY A 536 -23.51 -28.35 -28.23
N GLN A 537 -24.33 -28.45 -29.28
CA GLN A 537 -24.37 -29.61 -30.18
C GLN A 537 -23.36 -29.45 -31.32
N VAL A 538 -22.66 -30.53 -31.64
CA VAL A 538 -21.98 -30.67 -32.95
C VAL A 538 -23.08 -30.82 -34.01
N VAL A 539 -23.12 -29.90 -34.99
CA VAL A 539 -24.13 -29.88 -36.06
C VAL A 539 -23.59 -30.43 -37.38
N ALA A 540 -22.27 -30.53 -37.53
CA ALA A 540 -21.61 -31.22 -38.63
C ALA A 540 -20.22 -31.72 -38.19
N GLY A 541 -19.79 -32.86 -38.73
CA GLY A 541 -18.55 -33.54 -38.35
C GLY A 541 -18.68 -34.45 -37.10
N PRO A 542 -17.56 -34.94 -36.55
CA PRO A 542 -16.18 -34.57 -36.90
C PRO A 542 -15.69 -35.14 -38.24
N THR A 543 -14.66 -34.52 -38.81
CA THR A 543 -13.87 -35.07 -39.93
C THR A 543 -12.44 -34.56 -39.85
N ASP A 544 -11.46 -35.43 -40.06
CA ASP A 544 -10.04 -35.05 -40.10
C ASP A 544 -9.69 -34.33 -41.42
N GLY A 545 -8.59 -33.58 -41.46
CA GLY A 545 -8.15 -32.82 -42.64
C GLY A 545 -7.85 -33.71 -43.86
N THR A 546 -7.51 -34.98 -43.64
CA THR A 546 -7.40 -36.04 -44.67
C THR A 546 -8.74 -36.35 -45.36
N GLY A 547 -9.85 -35.95 -44.74
CA GLY A 547 -11.20 -36.03 -45.29
C GLY A 547 -11.63 -34.80 -46.09
N PHE A 548 -10.78 -33.79 -46.25
CA PHE A 548 -10.98 -32.63 -47.12
C PHE A 548 -10.37 -32.97 -48.48
N THR A 549 -11.25 -33.26 -49.45
CA THR A 549 -10.90 -33.83 -50.76
C THR A 549 -11.74 -33.22 -51.89
N GLU A 550 -12.00 -31.92 -51.77
CA GLU A 550 -12.76 -31.14 -52.75
C GLU A 550 -11.92 -29.91 -53.12
N ASP A 551 -11.61 -29.77 -54.41
CA ASP A 551 -10.96 -28.57 -54.95
C ASP A 551 -11.94 -27.38 -55.02
N ALA A 552 -11.46 -26.16 -54.78
CA ALA A 552 -12.02 -24.94 -55.37
C ALA A 552 -10.90 -23.93 -55.68
N THR A 553 -11.02 -23.18 -56.78
CA THR A 553 -9.89 -22.44 -57.37
C THR A 553 -9.74 -20.98 -56.96
N ASP A 554 -10.74 -20.36 -56.33
CA ASP A 554 -10.84 -18.89 -56.24
C ASP A 554 -11.22 -18.35 -54.84
N GLY A 555 -11.33 -19.21 -53.81
CA GLY A 555 -11.83 -18.80 -52.48
C GLY A 555 -10.78 -18.29 -51.48
N CYS A 556 -9.54 -18.79 -51.52
CA CYS A 556 -8.48 -18.36 -50.61
C CYS A 556 -7.82 -17.03 -51.04
N GLU A 557 -7.09 -16.40 -50.12
CA GLU A 557 -6.18 -15.29 -50.43
C GLU A 557 -5.19 -15.64 -51.58
N ASP A 558 -4.70 -14.60 -52.26
CA ASP A 558 -3.88 -14.68 -53.48
C ASP A 558 -4.47 -15.49 -54.66
N ALA A 559 -5.74 -15.91 -54.56
CA ALA A 559 -6.43 -16.81 -55.50
C ALA A 559 -5.71 -18.16 -55.67
N VAL A 560 -5.32 -18.77 -54.55
CA VAL A 560 -4.81 -20.14 -54.49
C VAL A 560 -5.91 -21.16 -54.19
N GLN A 561 -5.63 -22.43 -54.50
CA GLN A 561 -6.49 -23.56 -54.17
C GLN A 561 -6.40 -23.86 -52.67
N GLY A 562 -7.51 -23.70 -51.95
CA GLY A 562 -7.69 -24.28 -50.62
C GLY A 562 -8.16 -25.74 -50.72
N THR A 563 -8.16 -26.46 -49.59
CA THR A 563 -8.78 -27.79 -49.49
C THR A 563 -10.12 -27.71 -48.75
N TYR A 564 -11.16 -28.37 -49.28
CA TYR A 564 -12.55 -28.18 -48.85
C TYR A 564 -13.23 -29.45 -48.37
N LYS A 565 -14.27 -29.25 -47.54
CA LYS A 565 -15.20 -30.28 -47.09
C LYS A 565 -16.65 -29.83 -47.14
N GLN A 566 -17.43 -30.42 -48.05
CA GLN A 566 -18.88 -30.49 -47.93
C GLN A 566 -19.31 -31.49 -46.85
N TYR A 567 -19.90 -30.98 -45.76
CA TYR A 567 -20.73 -31.77 -44.85
C TYR A 567 -22.12 -31.97 -45.46
N THR A 568 -22.74 -33.12 -45.15
CA THR A 568 -24.11 -33.47 -45.60
C THR A 568 -25.08 -33.66 -44.43
N ASP A 569 -24.66 -33.23 -43.25
CA ASP A 569 -25.46 -33.18 -42.04
C ASP A 569 -26.56 -32.11 -42.16
N THR A 570 -27.75 -32.40 -41.64
CA THR A 570 -28.94 -31.55 -41.84
C THR A 570 -29.37 -30.87 -40.54
N PHE A 571 -29.56 -29.55 -40.54
CA PHE A 571 -30.05 -28.81 -39.38
C PHE A 571 -31.00 -27.65 -39.73
N ASP A 572 -31.95 -27.38 -38.84
CA ASP A 572 -32.99 -26.35 -39.03
C ASP A 572 -32.62 -25.01 -38.38
N LEU A 573 -32.75 -23.93 -39.13
CA LEU A 573 -32.78 -22.56 -38.62
C LEU A 573 -34.23 -22.06 -38.50
N LYS A 574 -34.54 -21.41 -37.38
CA LYS A 574 -35.91 -20.94 -37.06
C LYS A 574 -36.11 -19.48 -37.47
N ALA A 575 -37.26 -19.19 -38.09
CA ALA A 575 -37.65 -17.83 -38.49
C ALA A 575 -37.55 -16.83 -37.33
N GLY A 576 -36.80 -15.74 -37.55
CA GLY A 576 -36.60 -14.66 -36.59
C GLY A 576 -35.66 -14.99 -35.43
N VAL A 577 -34.83 -16.04 -35.55
CA VAL A 577 -33.85 -16.45 -34.53
C VAL A 577 -32.44 -16.43 -35.12
N THR A 578 -31.54 -15.71 -34.47
CA THR A 578 -30.09 -15.84 -34.69
C THR A 578 -29.58 -17.07 -33.94
N ARG A 579 -28.75 -17.88 -34.60
CA ARG A 579 -27.96 -18.97 -34.02
C ARG A 579 -26.48 -18.64 -34.09
N ASN A 580 -25.74 -18.98 -33.05
CA ASN A 580 -24.29 -18.81 -32.95
C ASN A 580 -23.58 -20.13 -33.23
N PHE A 581 -22.50 -20.08 -34.01
CA PHE A 581 -21.72 -21.27 -34.38
C PHE A 581 -20.22 -21.01 -34.27
N LYS A 582 -19.46 -22.05 -33.96
CA LYS A 582 -18.00 -22.08 -34.04
C LYS A 582 -17.52 -23.24 -34.91
N ILE A 583 -16.35 -23.08 -35.51
CA ILE A 583 -15.59 -24.17 -36.11
C ILE A 583 -14.38 -24.42 -35.21
N THR A 584 -14.19 -25.69 -34.83
CA THR A 584 -13.07 -26.16 -34.01
C THR A 584 -12.34 -27.29 -34.69
N ALA A 585 -11.02 -27.36 -34.50
CA ALA A 585 -10.17 -28.47 -34.92
C ALA A 585 -9.10 -28.75 -33.87
N ASP A 586 -8.54 -29.95 -33.90
CA ASP A 586 -7.30 -30.30 -33.24
C ASP A 586 -6.14 -30.03 -34.23
N ILE A 587 -5.05 -29.45 -33.75
CA ILE A 587 -3.84 -29.13 -34.53
C ILE A 587 -2.66 -29.86 -33.88
N ASP A 588 -1.86 -30.58 -34.65
CA ASP A 588 -0.69 -31.31 -34.14
C ASP A 588 0.44 -31.41 -35.18
N THR A 589 1.31 -30.38 -35.26
CA THR A 589 2.44 -30.29 -36.22
C THR A 589 3.60 -31.28 -35.95
N GLY A 590 3.27 -32.46 -35.43
CA GLY A 590 4.17 -33.58 -35.20
C GLY A 590 3.67 -34.87 -35.87
N LEU A 591 2.62 -34.81 -36.67
CA LEU A 591 2.09 -35.92 -37.43
C LEU A 591 2.93 -36.09 -38.70
N ASN A 592 4.06 -36.76 -38.55
CA ASN A 592 5.04 -37.08 -39.61
C ASN A 592 4.41 -37.81 -40.81
N THR A 593 3.92 -37.06 -41.78
CA THR A 593 3.39 -37.54 -43.06
C THR A 593 4.21 -37.00 -44.24
N THR A 594 3.63 -36.91 -45.44
CA THR A 594 4.41 -36.74 -46.69
C THR A 594 4.05 -35.54 -47.56
N ASN A 595 2.94 -34.85 -47.28
CA ASN A 595 2.46 -33.68 -48.01
C ASN A 595 1.95 -32.63 -47.01
N ASN A 596 2.05 -31.34 -47.35
CA ASN A 596 1.36 -30.23 -46.67
C ASN A 596 1.56 -30.13 -45.13
N GLU A 597 2.67 -30.66 -44.60
CA GLU A 597 3.06 -30.57 -43.17
C GLU A 597 3.11 -29.09 -42.72
N LEU A 598 2.32 -28.75 -41.69
CA LEU A 598 2.23 -27.42 -41.11
C LEU A 598 3.44 -27.16 -40.20
N ALA A 599 4.12 -26.03 -40.34
CA ALA A 599 5.27 -25.67 -39.50
C ALA A 599 4.94 -24.66 -38.38
N ALA A 600 5.81 -24.57 -37.37
CA ALA A 600 5.70 -23.69 -36.20
C ALA A 600 5.91 -22.17 -36.48
N THR A 601 5.65 -21.77 -37.71
CA THR A 601 5.73 -20.42 -38.29
C THR A 601 4.52 -20.08 -39.14
N ASP A 602 3.73 -21.08 -39.52
CA ASP A 602 2.78 -20.97 -40.63
C ASP A 602 1.51 -20.28 -40.16
N VAL A 603 0.79 -19.71 -41.13
CA VAL A 603 -0.49 -19.07 -40.89
C VAL A 603 -1.57 -19.93 -41.54
N ILE A 604 -2.60 -20.26 -40.77
CA ILE A 604 -3.81 -20.92 -41.28
C ILE A 604 -5.02 -20.01 -41.07
N ASN A 605 -5.99 -20.09 -41.97
CA ASN A 605 -7.34 -19.60 -41.72
C ASN A 605 -8.37 -20.65 -42.16
N VAL A 606 -9.62 -20.45 -41.74
CA VAL A 606 -10.78 -21.24 -42.15
C VAL A 606 -11.71 -20.34 -42.94
N MET A 607 -12.35 -20.88 -43.97
CA MET A 607 -13.33 -20.20 -44.81
C MET A 607 -14.68 -20.93 -44.75
N ILE A 608 -15.78 -20.18 -44.80
CA ILE A 608 -17.10 -20.72 -45.15
C ILE A 608 -17.35 -20.44 -46.63
N ASP A 609 -17.66 -21.49 -47.38
CA ASP A 609 -18.06 -21.46 -48.79
C ASP A 609 -19.43 -20.78 -48.97
N GLY A 610 -19.56 -19.91 -49.96
CA GLY A 610 -20.77 -19.18 -50.26
C GLY A 610 -21.92 -20.09 -50.69
N PHE A 611 -23.01 -20.13 -49.92
CA PHE A 611 -24.23 -20.89 -50.25
C PHE A 611 -24.89 -20.54 -51.60
N GLY A 612 -24.45 -19.46 -52.26
CA GLY A 612 -24.88 -19.03 -53.59
C GLY A 612 -23.79 -19.12 -54.67
N GLU A 613 -22.62 -19.70 -54.37
CA GLU A 613 -21.53 -19.86 -55.33
C GLU A 613 -21.81 -20.97 -56.35
N SER A 614 -21.19 -20.84 -57.52
CA SER A 614 -21.56 -21.66 -58.69
C SER A 614 -20.91 -23.05 -58.76
N ASP A 615 -19.90 -23.32 -57.92
CA ASP A 615 -19.15 -24.58 -57.89
C ASP A 615 -19.85 -25.68 -57.06
N ASN A 616 -20.67 -25.30 -56.06
CA ASN A 616 -21.46 -26.21 -55.20
C ASN A 616 -22.68 -26.85 -55.90
N ALA A 617 -22.46 -27.27 -57.16
CA ALA A 617 -23.29 -28.14 -57.99
C ALA A 617 -24.64 -27.59 -58.48
N THR A 618 -24.57 -26.63 -59.42
CA THR A 618 -25.44 -26.62 -60.62
C THR A 618 -26.94 -26.33 -60.46
N THR A 619 -27.37 -25.45 -59.56
CA THR A 619 -28.36 -24.40 -59.90
C THR A 619 -28.52 -23.38 -58.78
N SER A 620 -28.79 -22.13 -59.17
CA SER A 620 -29.34 -21.11 -58.29
C SER A 620 -30.61 -21.64 -57.61
N GLY A 621 -30.61 -21.64 -56.28
CA GLY A 621 -31.64 -22.29 -55.47
C GLY A 621 -31.77 -23.81 -55.66
N ASP A 622 -30.78 -24.58 -55.19
CA ASP A 622 -30.88 -26.06 -55.10
C ASP A 622 -31.40 -26.56 -53.73
N VAL A 623 -32.51 -27.32 -53.77
CA VAL A 623 -33.10 -28.02 -52.63
C VAL A 623 -32.24 -29.16 -52.06
N SER A 624 -31.13 -29.54 -52.69
CA SER A 624 -30.12 -30.43 -52.08
C SER A 624 -29.22 -29.70 -51.08
N VAL A 625 -29.00 -28.39 -51.25
CA VAL A 625 -28.16 -27.53 -50.38
C VAL A 625 -29.01 -26.87 -49.29
N LEU A 626 -29.99 -26.05 -49.70
CA LEU A 626 -30.68 -25.10 -48.83
C LEU A 626 -32.14 -24.90 -49.27
N LYS A 627 -33.10 -24.99 -48.34
CA LYS A 627 -34.53 -24.83 -48.67
C LYS A 627 -35.38 -24.32 -47.52
N TYR A 628 -36.55 -23.78 -47.85
CA TYR A 628 -37.56 -23.44 -46.85
C TYR A 628 -38.06 -24.72 -46.15
N ALA A 629 -37.98 -24.76 -44.82
CA ALA A 629 -38.21 -25.97 -44.04
C ALA A 629 -39.63 -26.53 -44.23
N GLY A 630 -39.75 -27.86 -44.33
CA GLY A 630 -41.03 -28.52 -44.62
C GLY A 630 -41.59 -28.32 -46.04
N THR A 631 -40.83 -27.67 -46.93
CA THR A 631 -41.18 -27.50 -48.36
C THR A 631 -40.21 -28.26 -49.28
N ASN A 632 -40.46 -28.17 -50.59
CA ASN A 632 -39.52 -28.50 -51.66
C ASN A 632 -39.21 -27.25 -52.52
N THR A 633 -39.07 -26.09 -51.87
CA THR A 633 -38.69 -24.82 -52.50
C THR A 633 -37.36 -24.37 -51.90
N ALA A 634 -36.34 -24.17 -52.74
CA ALA A 634 -35.04 -23.71 -52.30
C ALA A 634 -35.09 -22.25 -51.81
N VAL A 635 -34.06 -21.84 -51.07
CA VAL A 635 -33.77 -20.42 -50.86
C VAL A 635 -33.00 -19.92 -52.10
N ASP A 636 -33.37 -18.76 -52.63
CA ASP A 636 -32.71 -18.15 -53.80
C ASP A 636 -31.38 -17.51 -53.37
N ASP A 637 -30.34 -17.57 -54.20
CA ASP A 637 -29.01 -17.06 -53.86
C ASP A 637 -29.03 -15.54 -53.56
N SER A 638 -29.94 -14.80 -54.21
CA SER A 638 -30.14 -13.35 -53.95
C SER A 638 -30.88 -13.06 -52.63
N ASP A 639 -31.46 -14.09 -52.02
CA ASP A 639 -32.04 -14.09 -50.69
C ASP A 639 -31.00 -14.50 -49.60
N ILE A 640 -29.72 -14.69 -49.94
CA ILE A 640 -28.63 -15.00 -49.00
C ILE A 640 -27.67 -13.80 -48.87
N VAL A 641 -27.28 -13.43 -47.64
CA VAL A 641 -26.38 -12.28 -47.39
C VAL A 641 -25.28 -12.61 -46.37
N PRO A 642 -23.98 -12.62 -46.74
CA PRO A 642 -23.49 -12.58 -48.11
C PRO A 642 -23.80 -13.91 -48.83
N ASN A 643 -23.82 -13.88 -50.15
CA ASN A 643 -23.94 -15.06 -51.01
C ASN A 643 -22.60 -15.52 -51.60
N THR A 644 -21.49 -14.90 -51.15
CA THR A 644 -20.09 -15.19 -51.51
C THR A 644 -19.35 -15.80 -50.34
N ASP A 645 -18.15 -16.32 -50.60
CA ASP A 645 -17.21 -16.82 -49.61
C ASP A 645 -16.93 -15.84 -48.44
N MET A 646 -16.62 -16.44 -47.29
CA MET A 646 -16.33 -15.74 -46.04
C MET A 646 -15.06 -16.29 -45.38
N ILE A 647 -13.91 -15.74 -45.76
CA ILE A 647 -12.61 -16.04 -45.14
C ILE A 647 -12.58 -15.55 -43.67
N GLY A 648 -11.87 -16.29 -42.81
CA GLY A 648 -11.71 -15.98 -41.40
C GLY A 648 -10.61 -14.97 -41.10
N ASN A 649 -10.12 -14.96 -39.87
CA ASN A 649 -8.90 -14.24 -39.50
C ASN A 649 -7.72 -15.20 -39.45
N ASN A 650 -6.53 -14.72 -39.80
CA ASN A 650 -5.29 -15.48 -39.80
C ASN A 650 -4.86 -15.92 -38.39
N MET A 651 -4.57 -17.19 -38.23
CA MET A 651 -4.13 -17.82 -36.98
C MET A 651 -2.69 -18.33 -37.17
N THR A 652 -1.72 -17.75 -36.46
CA THR A 652 -0.30 -18.09 -36.61
C THR A 652 0.07 -19.26 -35.69
N LEU A 653 0.65 -20.32 -36.24
CA LEU A 653 1.16 -21.44 -35.45
C LEU A 653 2.43 -21.03 -34.70
N GLN A 654 2.52 -21.38 -33.41
CA GLN A 654 3.73 -21.18 -32.62
C GLN A 654 3.88 -22.28 -31.55
N ALA A 655 5.10 -22.76 -31.33
CA ALA A 655 5.37 -23.74 -30.28
C ALA A 655 5.30 -23.13 -28.86
N SER A 656 4.59 -23.81 -27.96
CA SER A 656 4.64 -23.56 -26.50
C SER A 656 6.10 -23.60 -26.02
N SER A 657 6.58 -22.54 -25.37
CA SER A 657 7.96 -22.48 -24.86
C SER A 657 8.10 -21.61 -23.62
N LEU A 658 9.07 -21.99 -22.77
CA LEU A 658 9.40 -21.35 -21.50
C LEU A 658 10.89 -20.97 -21.48
N THR A 659 11.21 -19.68 -21.38
CA THR A 659 12.60 -19.19 -21.29
C THR A 659 12.93 -18.75 -19.87
N LEU A 660 14.16 -19.04 -19.42
CA LEU A 660 14.69 -18.60 -18.12
C LEU A 660 15.74 -17.49 -18.29
N GLY A 661 15.90 -16.65 -17.26
CA GLY A 661 17.01 -15.70 -17.16
C GLY A 661 17.12 -15.07 -15.77
N LEU A 662 18.25 -14.47 -15.43
CA LEU A 662 18.43 -13.82 -14.12
C LEU A 662 17.51 -12.60 -13.97
N SER A 663 16.94 -12.43 -12.78
CA SER A 663 16.32 -11.16 -12.40
C SER A 663 17.36 -10.24 -11.76
N SER A 664 17.34 -8.95 -12.13
CA SER A 664 18.24 -7.92 -11.57
C SER A 664 17.99 -7.58 -10.10
N THR A 665 17.03 -8.25 -9.45
CA THR A 665 16.58 -8.02 -8.07
C THR A 665 16.02 -9.32 -7.47
N PRO A 666 16.55 -9.82 -6.33
CA PRO A 666 17.71 -9.30 -5.59
C PRO A 666 19.02 -9.47 -6.37
N GLY A 667 20.01 -8.63 -6.08
CA GLY A 667 21.42 -8.83 -6.45
C GLY A 667 22.26 -9.12 -5.20
N ASP A 668 23.58 -9.00 -5.32
CA ASP A 668 24.54 -9.25 -4.23
C ASP A 668 24.11 -8.68 -2.88
N SER A 669 24.11 -9.53 -1.86
CA SER A 669 23.53 -9.23 -0.56
C SER A 669 24.35 -9.81 0.60
N THR A 670 24.61 -9.00 1.62
CA THR A 670 25.27 -9.44 2.86
C THR A 670 24.26 -9.61 3.98
N TYR A 671 24.23 -10.81 4.56
CA TYR A 671 23.38 -11.16 5.69
C TYR A 671 24.22 -11.78 6.81
N VAL A 672 23.90 -11.44 8.05
CA VAL A 672 24.48 -12.10 9.21
C VAL A 672 23.85 -13.48 9.36
N LYS A 673 24.63 -14.49 9.74
CA LYS A 673 24.12 -15.84 10.02
C LYS A 673 22.93 -15.83 11.01
N GLY A 674 22.03 -16.80 10.86
CA GLY A 674 20.78 -16.89 11.63
C GLY A 674 19.64 -16.02 11.12
N THR A 675 19.88 -15.05 10.22
CA THR A 675 18.84 -14.21 9.60
C THR A 675 17.81 -15.07 8.84
N LYS A 676 16.53 -14.67 8.88
CA LYS A 676 15.39 -15.40 8.32
C LYS A 676 14.71 -14.64 7.19
N ASP A 677 14.05 -15.39 6.30
CA ASP A 677 13.36 -14.91 5.10
C ASP A 677 14.20 -13.98 4.18
N THR A 678 15.50 -14.27 4.07
CA THR A 678 16.43 -13.53 3.20
C THR A 678 16.14 -13.82 1.73
N SER A 679 15.98 -12.78 0.91
CA SER A 679 15.86 -12.89 -0.56
C SER A 679 17.25 -13.11 -1.16
N VAL A 680 17.48 -14.23 -1.86
CA VAL A 680 18.84 -14.66 -2.25
C VAL A 680 19.13 -14.57 -3.74
N VAL A 681 18.17 -14.97 -4.58
CA VAL A 681 18.24 -14.89 -6.04
C VAL A 681 16.81 -14.84 -6.57
N ALA A 682 16.62 -14.33 -7.77
CA ALA A 682 15.36 -14.48 -8.49
C ALA A 682 15.59 -14.72 -9.98
N PHE A 683 14.69 -15.49 -10.57
CA PHE A 683 14.75 -15.91 -11.97
C PHE A 683 13.48 -15.41 -12.67
N ASN A 684 13.65 -14.85 -13.86
CA ASN A 684 12.54 -14.52 -14.75
C ASN A 684 12.19 -15.78 -15.55
N PHE A 685 10.92 -16.17 -15.53
CA PHE A 685 10.32 -17.24 -16.31
C PHE A 685 9.38 -16.60 -17.35
N SER A 686 9.68 -16.73 -18.64
CA SER A 686 8.96 -16.09 -19.74
C SER A 686 8.25 -17.11 -20.62
N ALA A 687 6.92 -16.99 -20.77
CA ALA A 687 6.11 -17.82 -21.66
C ALA A 687 5.97 -17.17 -23.06
N ALA A 688 5.98 -17.99 -24.11
CA ALA A 688 5.66 -17.56 -25.47
C ALA A 688 4.16 -17.19 -25.63
N LEU A 689 3.78 -16.60 -26.77
CA LEU A 689 2.41 -16.14 -27.04
C LEU A 689 1.42 -17.30 -27.33
N ALA A 690 1.91 -18.52 -27.52
CA ALA A 690 1.11 -19.68 -27.94
C ALA A 690 0.14 -20.21 -26.86
N SER A 691 0.51 -20.16 -25.58
CA SER A 691 -0.21 -20.87 -24.50
C SER A 691 0.16 -20.36 -23.10
N ASP A 692 -0.75 -20.54 -22.15
CA ASP A 692 -0.47 -20.40 -20.72
C ASP A 692 0.39 -21.58 -20.24
N ILE A 693 1.44 -21.30 -19.45
CA ILE A 693 2.41 -22.27 -18.95
C ILE A 693 2.24 -22.45 -17.45
N LYS A 694 1.89 -23.67 -17.02
CA LYS A 694 1.87 -24.08 -15.60
C LYS A 694 3.19 -24.76 -15.23
N VAL A 695 4.00 -24.11 -14.40
CA VAL A 695 5.20 -24.74 -13.83
C VAL A 695 4.78 -25.74 -12.75
N THR A 696 5.29 -26.98 -12.84
CA THR A 696 4.90 -28.11 -11.98
C THR A 696 6.04 -28.62 -11.11
N ASN A 697 7.28 -28.62 -11.60
CA ASN A 697 8.45 -29.02 -10.81
C ASN A 697 9.58 -28.00 -10.99
N ILE A 698 10.31 -27.70 -9.91
CA ILE A 698 11.50 -26.85 -9.90
C ILE A 698 12.55 -27.49 -9.00
N THR A 699 13.73 -27.78 -9.55
CA THR A 699 14.95 -28.10 -8.80
C THR A 699 15.87 -26.88 -8.76
N LEU A 700 16.40 -26.58 -7.58
CA LEU A 700 17.43 -25.56 -7.38
C LEU A 700 18.73 -26.25 -6.96
N THR A 701 19.84 -25.89 -7.59
CA THR A 701 21.21 -26.28 -7.19
C THR A 701 21.83 -25.16 -6.36
N GLY A 702 22.43 -25.51 -5.22
CA GLY A 702 23.15 -24.57 -4.36
C GLY A 702 24.67 -24.70 -4.49
N TYR A 703 25.36 -23.56 -4.63
CA TYR A 703 26.82 -23.46 -4.76
C TYR A 703 27.40 -22.70 -3.56
N VAL A 704 28.63 -22.99 -3.15
CA VAL A 704 29.29 -22.35 -1.99
C VAL A 704 30.76 -22.03 -2.24
N ASP A 705 31.28 -21.02 -1.54
CA ASP A 705 32.70 -20.63 -1.54
C ASP A 705 33.12 -19.99 -0.19
N ASP A 706 34.39 -20.08 0.20
CA ASP A 706 34.91 -19.57 1.47
C ASP A 706 35.58 -18.19 1.41
N ASP A 707 36.05 -17.71 0.25
CA ASP A 707 36.64 -16.35 0.13
C ASP A 707 35.87 -15.39 -0.80
N GLY A 708 34.95 -15.92 -1.60
CA GLY A 708 34.10 -15.21 -2.55
C GLY A 708 34.63 -15.21 -3.99
N THR A 709 35.76 -15.87 -4.25
CA THR A 709 36.40 -15.90 -5.57
C THR A 709 35.97 -17.11 -6.38
N ALA A 710 35.21 -16.89 -7.45
CA ALA A 710 34.80 -17.96 -8.37
C ALA A 710 36.03 -18.75 -8.94
N PRO A 711 35.93 -20.08 -9.12
CA PRO A 711 34.69 -20.86 -9.21
C PRO A 711 34.12 -21.35 -7.88
N PHE A 712 32.86 -21.01 -7.61
CA PHE A 712 32.07 -21.54 -6.50
C PHE A 712 31.88 -23.05 -6.65
N ALA A 713 32.03 -23.79 -5.56
CA ALA A 713 31.91 -25.24 -5.57
C ALA A 713 30.45 -25.70 -5.57
N LYS A 714 30.06 -26.44 -6.61
CA LYS A 714 28.89 -27.33 -6.60
C LYS A 714 29.21 -28.56 -5.74
N ILE A 715 29.19 -28.37 -4.42
CA ILE A 715 29.40 -29.37 -3.36
C ILE A 715 30.85 -29.88 -3.25
N GLY A 716 31.40 -29.86 -2.02
CA GLY A 716 32.49 -30.75 -1.57
C GLY A 716 33.80 -30.74 -2.38
N SER A 717 34.00 -29.74 -3.22
CA SER A 717 35.13 -29.58 -4.14
C SER A 717 36.04 -28.39 -3.77
N ASN A 718 35.63 -27.62 -2.75
CA ASN A 718 36.47 -26.74 -1.97
C ASN A 718 37.44 -27.56 -1.09
N SER A 719 38.54 -26.94 -0.63
CA SER A 719 39.50 -27.62 0.24
C SER A 719 39.01 -27.79 1.68
N ASP A 720 37.99 -27.03 2.09
CA ASP A 720 37.35 -27.17 3.40
C ASP A 720 36.06 -28.00 3.34
N SER A 721 36.18 -29.26 3.80
CA SER A 721 35.05 -30.19 3.98
C SER A 721 33.98 -29.75 5.00
N SER A 722 34.18 -28.64 5.73
CA SER A 722 33.20 -28.09 6.68
C SER A 722 32.15 -27.19 6.02
N LEU A 723 32.48 -26.54 4.91
CA LEU A 723 31.59 -25.60 4.21
C LEU A 723 30.68 -26.33 3.21
N THR A 724 29.37 -26.20 3.41
CA THR A 724 28.30 -26.73 2.54
C THR A 724 27.08 -25.81 2.53
N THR A 725 26.22 -25.91 1.51
CA THR A 725 25.00 -25.09 1.42
C THR A 725 24.05 -25.34 2.59
N SER A 726 23.86 -26.60 3.04
CA SER A 726 23.12 -26.91 4.28
C SER A 726 23.83 -26.45 5.57
N GLY A 727 25.15 -26.25 5.50
CA GLY A 727 25.93 -25.57 6.52
C GLY A 727 25.50 -24.11 6.70
N LEU A 728 25.19 -23.39 5.62
CA LEU A 728 24.79 -21.97 5.64
C LEU A 728 23.27 -21.74 5.62
N VAL A 729 22.49 -22.66 5.05
CA VAL A 729 21.05 -22.51 4.77
C VAL A 729 20.25 -23.60 5.48
N SER A 730 19.30 -23.17 6.31
CA SER A 730 18.41 -24.03 7.11
C SER A 730 17.04 -24.30 6.48
N ALA A 731 16.56 -23.44 5.57
CA ALA A 731 15.38 -23.67 4.73
C ALA A 731 15.46 -22.86 3.42
N VAL A 732 14.73 -23.30 2.39
CA VAL A 732 14.59 -22.64 1.08
C VAL A 732 13.11 -22.58 0.74
N LYS A 733 12.64 -21.45 0.20
CA LYS A 733 11.23 -21.14 -0.08
C LYS A 733 11.09 -20.45 -1.43
N LEU A 734 10.03 -20.75 -2.17
CA LEU A 734 9.70 -20.15 -3.46
C LEU A 734 8.54 -19.14 -3.31
N TYR A 735 8.72 -17.95 -3.87
CA TYR A 735 7.71 -16.90 -3.92
C TYR A 735 7.52 -16.42 -5.37
N ASP A 736 6.30 -16.01 -5.71
CA ASP A 736 6.05 -15.20 -6.89
C ASP A 736 6.55 -13.77 -6.58
N GLY A 737 7.64 -13.37 -7.22
CA GLY A 737 8.38 -12.14 -6.94
C GLY A 737 7.69 -10.86 -7.41
N ASP A 738 6.62 -10.97 -8.21
CA ASP A 738 5.86 -9.82 -8.73
C ASP A 738 4.64 -9.51 -7.85
N THR A 739 4.02 -10.54 -7.27
CA THR A 739 2.87 -10.42 -6.35
C THR A 739 3.25 -10.53 -4.87
N GLY A 740 4.43 -11.07 -4.56
CA GLY A 740 4.88 -11.39 -3.21
C GLY A 740 4.19 -12.60 -2.57
N THR A 741 3.43 -13.38 -3.34
CA THR A 741 2.71 -14.57 -2.84
C THR A 741 3.66 -15.76 -2.67
N LEU A 742 3.39 -16.62 -1.69
CA LEU A 742 4.12 -17.88 -1.50
C LEU A 742 3.71 -18.86 -2.60
N ILE A 743 4.68 -19.47 -3.27
CA ILE A 743 4.47 -20.62 -4.16
C ILE A 743 4.58 -21.90 -3.32
N ASP A 744 5.69 -22.07 -2.60
CA ASP A 744 5.93 -23.20 -1.69
C ASP A 744 7.03 -22.86 -0.66
N ASP A 745 6.91 -23.35 0.58
CA ASP A 745 7.93 -23.27 1.64
C ASP A 745 8.42 -24.65 2.13
N THR A 746 7.87 -25.74 1.60
CA THR A 746 8.03 -27.10 2.11
C THR A 746 8.49 -28.04 0.97
N PRO A 747 9.77 -27.96 0.54
CA PRO A 747 10.27 -28.76 -0.58
C PRO A 747 10.16 -30.27 -0.33
N ASP A 748 9.66 -31.02 -1.32
CA ASP A 748 9.53 -32.48 -1.32
C ASP A 748 10.85 -33.19 -0.98
N THR A 749 11.99 -32.60 -1.35
CA THR A 749 13.31 -33.15 -1.08
C THR A 749 14.34 -32.02 -0.90
N ASN A 750 14.88 -31.89 0.30
CA ASN A 750 16.00 -31.01 0.61
C ASN A 750 17.28 -31.83 0.75
N ASN A 751 18.13 -31.75 -0.27
CA ASN A 751 19.37 -32.49 -0.43
C ASN A 751 20.60 -31.55 -0.49
N LEU A 752 20.57 -30.40 0.19
CA LEU A 752 21.70 -29.45 0.34
C LEU A 752 22.93 -30.02 1.10
N ASN A 753 23.00 -31.33 1.24
CA ASN A 753 24.06 -32.12 1.84
C ASN A 753 25.32 -32.20 0.95
N ASN A 754 26.38 -32.79 1.51
CA ASN A 754 27.68 -33.00 0.88
C ASN A 754 27.73 -34.06 -0.24
N SER A 755 26.59 -34.49 -0.79
CA SER A 755 26.52 -35.49 -1.87
C SER A 755 25.73 -35.06 -3.11
N THR A 756 24.86 -34.05 -3.02
CA THR A 756 23.91 -33.72 -4.12
C THR A 756 23.53 -32.25 -4.26
N GLY A 757 23.57 -31.44 -3.19
CA GLY A 757 23.50 -29.97 -3.27
C GLY A 757 22.19 -29.36 -3.78
N THR A 758 21.11 -30.14 -3.92
CA THR A 758 19.85 -29.70 -4.55
C THR A 758 18.68 -29.56 -3.58
N VAL A 759 17.70 -28.75 -3.97
CA VAL A 759 16.35 -28.71 -3.37
C VAL A 759 15.33 -28.91 -4.47
N ILE A 760 14.38 -29.83 -4.28
CA ILE A 760 13.35 -30.18 -5.26
C ILE A 760 11.98 -29.80 -4.70
N PHE A 761 11.20 -29.08 -5.51
CA PHE A 761 9.78 -28.77 -5.31
C PHE A 761 8.98 -29.38 -6.46
N ASN A 762 7.95 -30.17 -6.17
CA ASN A 762 7.09 -30.84 -7.16
C ASN A 762 5.62 -30.46 -6.98
N ASN A 763 4.77 -30.88 -7.92
CA ASN A 763 3.31 -30.70 -7.88
C ASN A 763 2.85 -29.22 -7.81
N LEU A 764 3.72 -28.28 -8.20
CA LEU A 764 3.46 -26.85 -8.18
C LEU A 764 2.27 -26.45 -9.06
N VAL A 765 1.67 -25.32 -8.70
CA VAL A 765 0.50 -24.72 -9.38
C VAL A 765 0.79 -23.25 -9.70
N TRP A 766 2.00 -22.96 -10.17
CA TRP A 766 2.42 -21.61 -10.52
C TRP A 766 2.22 -21.38 -12.02
N ASN A 767 1.28 -20.49 -12.36
CA ASN A 767 0.84 -20.26 -13.73
C ASN A 767 1.42 -18.96 -14.29
N ILE A 768 1.92 -19.03 -15.51
CA ILE A 768 2.50 -17.93 -16.28
C ILE A 768 1.63 -17.77 -17.53
N ALA A 769 1.03 -16.60 -17.73
CA ALA A 769 0.12 -16.38 -18.85
C ALA A 769 0.89 -16.22 -20.17
N ALA A 770 0.25 -16.59 -21.29
CA ALA A 770 0.81 -16.47 -22.63
C ALA A 770 1.41 -15.08 -22.90
N GLY A 771 2.62 -15.04 -23.42
CA GLY A 771 3.37 -13.80 -23.72
C GLY A 771 3.83 -13.00 -22.48
N THR A 772 3.63 -13.50 -21.26
CA THR A 772 4.03 -12.80 -20.03
C THR A 772 5.33 -13.35 -19.44
N THR A 773 5.95 -12.55 -18.57
CA THR A 773 7.08 -12.97 -17.74
C THR A 773 6.70 -12.88 -16.28
N ARG A 774 7.08 -13.90 -15.50
CA ARG A 774 6.88 -13.99 -14.05
C ARG A 774 8.22 -14.17 -13.34
N LYS A 775 8.36 -13.58 -12.16
CA LYS A 775 9.55 -13.72 -11.33
C LYS A 775 9.40 -14.85 -10.30
N LEU A 776 10.27 -15.84 -10.36
CA LEU A 776 10.49 -16.78 -9.27
C LEU A 776 11.49 -16.17 -8.28
N LEU A 777 11.05 -15.81 -7.08
CA LEU A 777 11.91 -15.32 -6.01
C LEU A 777 12.27 -16.46 -5.05
N VAL A 778 13.56 -16.79 -4.95
CA VAL A 778 14.07 -17.71 -3.94
C VAL A 778 14.35 -16.95 -2.65
N LYS A 779 13.83 -17.46 -1.54
CA LYS A 779 14.17 -17.02 -0.19
C LYS A 779 14.78 -18.14 0.62
N THR A 780 15.57 -17.79 1.63
CA THR A 780 16.18 -18.73 2.56
C THR A 780 16.04 -18.30 4.00
N ASP A 781 16.18 -19.28 4.89
CA ASP A 781 16.46 -19.06 6.31
C ASP A 781 17.91 -19.47 6.58
N LEU A 782 18.78 -18.55 6.98
CA LEU A 782 20.19 -18.87 7.25
C LEU A 782 20.35 -19.68 8.53
N SER A 783 21.33 -20.57 8.56
CA SER A 783 21.69 -21.39 9.73
C SER A 783 22.38 -20.54 10.81
N THR A 784 22.51 -21.10 12.02
CA THR A 784 23.29 -20.49 13.12
C THR A 784 24.70 -21.09 13.27
N ASN A 785 25.14 -21.92 12.31
CA ASN A 785 26.43 -22.61 12.35
C ASN A 785 27.62 -21.63 12.38
N PRO A 786 28.82 -22.03 12.79
CA PRO A 786 30.02 -21.25 12.51
C PRO A 786 30.24 -21.15 11.00
N THR A 787 30.71 -19.99 10.54
CA THR A 787 31.34 -19.80 9.24
C THR A 787 32.78 -20.35 9.29
N SER A 788 33.39 -20.68 8.15
CA SER A 788 34.80 -21.06 8.08
C SER A 788 35.70 -19.84 8.37
N GLY A 789 35.31 -18.68 7.86
CA GLY A 789 36.01 -17.40 7.99
C GLY A 789 35.19 -16.30 8.68
N ALA A 790 35.55 -15.05 8.36
CA ALA A 790 34.77 -13.87 8.76
C ALA A 790 33.40 -13.82 8.06
N ASN A 791 33.37 -14.27 6.80
CA ASN A 791 32.22 -14.56 5.97
C ASN A 791 32.42 -15.92 5.30
N ASP A 792 31.32 -16.55 4.90
CA ASP A 792 31.27 -17.58 3.85
C ASP A 792 30.27 -17.12 2.77
N TYR A 793 30.24 -17.76 1.60
CA TYR A 793 29.43 -17.33 0.45
C TYR A 793 28.59 -18.47 -0.12
N PHE A 794 27.38 -18.14 -0.64
CA PHE A 794 26.57 -19.09 -1.40
C PHE A 794 25.75 -18.42 -2.52
N SER A 795 25.32 -19.23 -3.48
CA SER A 795 24.34 -18.86 -4.50
C SER A 795 23.37 -20.02 -4.76
N PHE A 796 22.32 -19.74 -5.52
CA PHE A 796 21.43 -20.75 -6.10
C PHE A 796 21.31 -20.54 -7.61
N ASP A 797 21.13 -21.63 -8.35
CA ASP A 797 20.84 -21.63 -9.79
C ASP A 797 19.93 -22.80 -10.21
N ILE A 798 19.52 -22.80 -11.48
CA ILE A 798 18.79 -23.89 -12.15
C ILE A 798 19.75 -24.53 -13.16
N ASP A 799 20.32 -25.68 -12.81
CA ASP A 799 21.56 -26.24 -13.40
C ASP A 799 21.30 -27.00 -14.71
N ALA A 800 20.08 -27.50 -14.93
CA ALA A 800 19.67 -28.14 -16.17
C ALA A 800 18.32 -27.64 -16.68
N THR A 801 18.11 -27.69 -18.00
CA THR A 801 16.79 -27.40 -18.62
C THR A 801 15.68 -28.33 -18.14
N THR A 802 16.06 -29.52 -17.65
CA THR A 802 15.17 -30.52 -17.04
C THR A 802 14.86 -30.28 -15.56
N ASP A 803 15.58 -29.37 -14.89
CA ASP A 803 15.30 -29.01 -13.50
C ASP A 803 13.97 -28.25 -13.35
N VAL A 804 13.49 -27.64 -14.45
CA VAL A 804 12.16 -27.05 -14.56
C VAL A 804 11.29 -27.92 -15.46
N THR A 805 10.21 -28.45 -14.89
CA THR A 805 9.10 -29.04 -15.66
C THR A 805 7.92 -28.08 -15.64
N ALA A 806 7.38 -27.75 -16.81
CA ALA A 806 6.09 -27.09 -16.93
C ALA A 806 5.18 -27.84 -17.92
N LEU A 807 3.90 -27.50 -17.90
CA LEU A 807 2.86 -27.99 -18.80
C LEU A 807 2.18 -26.81 -19.49
N ASP A 808 1.83 -26.94 -20.76
CA ASP A 808 0.95 -25.97 -21.43
C ASP A 808 -0.54 -26.29 -21.22
N SER A 809 -1.42 -25.51 -21.86
CA SER A 809 -2.88 -25.70 -21.85
C SER A 809 -3.33 -27.07 -22.34
N SER A 810 -2.56 -27.73 -23.21
CA SER A 810 -2.82 -29.07 -23.76
C SER A 810 -2.26 -30.17 -22.84
N SER A 811 -1.71 -29.81 -21.67
CA SER A 811 -0.96 -30.70 -20.76
C SER A 811 0.31 -31.32 -21.38
N GLN A 812 0.86 -30.71 -22.43
CA GLN A 812 2.13 -31.13 -23.02
C GLN A 812 3.32 -30.56 -22.24
N THR A 813 4.38 -31.34 -22.08
CA THR A 813 5.56 -30.93 -21.30
C THR A 813 6.37 -29.86 -22.02
N VAL A 814 6.50 -28.70 -21.37
CA VAL A 814 7.34 -27.59 -21.77
C VAL A 814 8.48 -27.45 -20.75
N ASN A 815 9.67 -27.89 -21.13
CA ASN A 815 10.88 -27.68 -20.32
C ASN A 815 11.42 -26.27 -20.52
N ALA A 816 12.35 -25.84 -19.66
CA ALA A 816 13.08 -24.60 -19.86
C ALA A 816 13.94 -24.63 -21.14
N GLY A 817 13.93 -23.55 -21.92
CA GLY A 817 14.71 -23.43 -23.15
C GLY A 817 16.20 -23.16 -22.94
N GLN A 818 16.62 -22.79 -21.73
CA GLN A 818 18.02 -22.59 -21.31
C GLN A 818 18.20 -22.94 -19.82
N ALA A 819 19.44 -23.21 -19.41
CA ALA A 819 19.86 -23.48 -18.03
C ALA A 819 20.85 -22.42 -17.52
N ASP A 820 21.35 -22.59 -16.30
CA ASP A 820 22.31 -21.72 -15.60
C ASP A 820 21.98 -20.21 -15.66
N PRO A 821 20.73 -19.76 -15.40
CA PRO A 821 20.39 -18.34 -15.45
C PRO A 821 21.22 -17.45 -14.50
N ASN A 822 21.76 -17.95 -13.38
CA ASN A 822 22.71 -17.22 -12.51
C ASN A 822 24.19 -17.48 -12.85
N ALA A 823 24.51 -18.25 -13.90
CA ALA A 823 25.84 -18.64 -14.34
C ALA A 823 26.62 -19.63 -13.44
N SER A 824 25.90 -20.54 -12.75
CA SER A 824 26.44 -21.79 -12.19
C SER A 824 27.61 -21.58 -11.21
N THR A 825 28.78 -22.18 -11.49
CA THR A 825 30.03 -22.01 -10.69
C THR A 825 30.62 -20.60 -10.73
N ASN A 826 30.13 -19.71 -11.59
CA ASN A 826 30.58 -18.33 -11.69
C ASN A 826 29.39 -17.37 -11.44
N PRO A 827 28.77 -17.45 -10.24
CA PRO A 827 27.49 -16.83 -9.98
C PRO A 827 27.51 -15.31 -10.16
N THR A 828 26.49 -14.77 -10.83
CA THR A 828 26.34 -13.32 -11.04
C THR A 828 25.74 -12.63 -9.82
N ASN A 829 24.84 -13.30 -9.10
CA ASN A 829 24.30 -12.86 -7.82
C ASN A 829 24.78 -13.81 -6.70
N VAL A 830 25.45 -13.25 -5.70
CA VAL A 830 26.07 -13.95 -4.57
C VAL A 830 25.52 -13.46 -3.22
N VAL A 831 25.27 -14.38 -2.30
CA VAL A 831 24.94 -14.08 -0.92
C VAL A 831 26.17 -14.26 -0.03
N THR A 832 26.56 -13.19 0.66
CA THR A 832 27.59 -13.22 1.71
C THR A 832 26.93 -13.50 3.05
N VAL A 833 27.37 -14.56 3.74
CA VAL A 833 26.94 -14.92 5.10
C VAL A 833 28.03 -14.55 6.09
N SER A 834 27.85 -13.47 6.85
CA SER A 834 28.84 -13.02 7.83
C SER A 834 28.68 -13.68 9.20
N SER A 835 29.81 -13.91 9.86
CA SER A 835 29.94 -14.53 11.19
C SER A 835 29.19 -13.78 12.31
N GLY A 836 29.01 -12.47 12.15
CA GLY A 836 28.36 -11.54 13.08
C GLY A 836 28.59 -10.10 12.64
N GLY A 837 27.78 -9.17 13.14
CA GLY A 837 27.91 -7.74 12.85
C GLY A 837 28.98 -7.03 13.68
N SER A 838 28.89 -5.70 13.75
CA SER A 838 29.82 -4.84 14.52
C SER A 838 29.10 -3.85 15.44
N VAL A 839 29.78 -3.42 16.52
CA VAL A 839 29.33 -2.37 17.43
C VAL A 839 30.45 -1.34 17.58
N ASN A 840 30.17 -0.09 17.21
CA ASN A 840 31.09 1.04 17.36
C ASN A 840 30.59 1.98 18.48
N LEU A 841 31.53 2.57 19.21
CA LEU A 841 31.28 3.55 20.27
C LEU A 841 31.76 4.96 19.85
N ALA A 842 31.07 5.99 20.31
CA ALA A 842 31.53 7.38 20.28
C ALA A 842 30.87 8.19 21.41
N LEU A 843 31.33 9.42 21.66
CA LEU A 843 30.52 10.41 22.36
C LEU A 843 29.39 10.87 21.42
N ALA A 844 28.17 11.01 21.95
CA ALA A 844 27.06 11.55 21.20
C ALA A 844 27.23 13.08 20.98
N PRO A 845 26.69 13.66 19.89
CA PRO A 845 26.66 15.13 19.71
C PRO A 845 25.88 15.89 20.80
N THR A 846 25.09 15.17 21.61
CA THR A 846 24.32 15.64 22.77
C THR A 846 25.10 15.56 24.09
N ASN A 847 26.36 15.12 24.06
CA ASN A 847 27.22 15.05 25.25
C ASN A 847 27.45 16.45 25.85
N PRO A 848 27.28 16.64 27.18
CA PRO A 848 27.37 17.96 27.78
C PRO A 848 28.78 18.54 27.71
N ASN A 849 28.88 19.86 27.52
CA ASN A 849 30.09 20.63 27.79
C ASN A 849 30.47 20.57 29.27
N LYS A 850 31.72 20.94 29.61
CA LYS A 850 32.13 21.23 30.99
C LYS A 850 31.12 22.15 31.66
N LYS A 851 30.70 21.83 32.89
CA LYS A 851 29.74 22.62 33.67
C LYS A 851 29.91 22.40 35.17
N ALA A 852 29.28 23.28 35.94
CA ALA A 852 29.13 23.16 37.38
C ALA A 852 28.03 22.14 37.74
N VAL A 853 28.21 21.47 38.88
CA VAL A 853 27.21 20.69 39.63
C VAL A 853 27.35 21.01 41.13
N TYR A 854 26.36 20.69 41.95
CA TYR A 854 26.40 21.01 43.39
C TYR A 854 26.20 19.79 44.32
N TRP A 855 26.71 19.87 45.55
CA TRP A 855 26.53 18.80 46.55
C TRP A 855 25.05 18.56 46.87
N GLY A 856 24.60 17.30 46.82
CA GLY A 856 23.19 16.92 46.95
C GLY A 856 22.37 17.06 45.66
N GLN A 857 22.99 17.40 44.51
CA GLN A 857 22.31 17.38 43.22
C GLN A 857 22.06 15.94 42.76
N ASN A 858 20.79 15.59 42.55
CA ASN A 858 20.42 14.35 41.86
C ASN A 858 20.40 14.54 40.34
N ASP A 859 20.58 13.45 39.60
CA ASP A 859 20.46 13.38 38.14
C ASP A 859 21.25 14.46 37.38
N ALA A 860 22.48 14.74 37.83
CA ALA A 860 23.41 15.54 37.05
C ALA A 860 23.89 14.72 35.83
N LEU A 861 23.54 15.12 34.60
CA LEU A 861 24.05 14.46 33.38
C LEU A 861 25.56 14.70 33.23
N PHE A 862 26.37 13.65 33.14
CA PHE A 862 27.83 13.74 33.01
C PHE A 862 28.32 13.44 31.59
N THR A 863 27.84 12.36 30.96
CA THR A 863 28.36 11.93 29.65
C THR A 863 27.27 11.22 28.84
N VAL A 864 27.32 11.30 27.51
CA VAL A 864 26.38 10.61 26.62
C VAL A 864 27.17 9.81 25.59
N TYR A 865 27.03 8.50 25.64
CA TYR A 865 27.70 7.56 24.76
C TYR A 865 26.76 7.05 23.67
N ARG A 866 27.18 7.18 22.42
CA ARG A 866 26.48 6.66 21.25
C ARG A 866 27.06 5.31 20.87
N TYR A 867 26.22 4.28 20.91
CA TYR A 867 26.52 2.97 20.34
C TYR A 867 25.87 2.90 18.95
N ARG A 868 26.62 2.54 17.91
CA ARG A 868 26.09 2.24 16.58
C ARG A 868 26.38 0.80 16.21
N ALA A 869 25.36 0.06 15.76
CA ALA A 869 25.54 -1.27 15.20
C ALA A 869 25.65 -1.22 13.66
N THR A 870 26.24 -2.26 13.09
CA THR A 870 26.19 -2.57 11.64
C THR A 870 25.91 -4.05 11.46
N ASP A 871 25.18 -4.39 10.39
CA ASP A 871 24.88 -5.74 9.88
C ASP A 871 23.93 -6.60 10.74
N GLU A 872 23.91 -6.45 12.07
CA GLU A 872 22.86 -6.96 12.97
C GLU A 872 22.51 -5.98 14.09
N ALA A 873 21.46 -6.28 14.85
CA ALA A 873 21.11 -5.57 16.07
C ALA A 873 21.78 -6.24 17.29
N PHE A 874 22.04 -5.48 18.36
CA PHE A 874 22.74 -5.97 19.55
C PHE A 874 22.00 -5.63 20.85
N PHE A 875 22.00 -6.56 21.80
CA PHE A 875 21.64 -6.31 23.20
C PHE A 875 22.90 -6.12 24.04
N ILE A 876 22.98 -5.05 24.83
CA ILE A 876 24.02 -4.90 25.85
C ILE A 876 23.63 -5.71 27.09
N GLU A 877 24.52 -6.57 27.57
CA GLU A 877 24.32 -7.40 28.77
C GLU A 877 25.20 -6.97 29.94
N ARG A 878 26.36 -6.35 29.68
CA ARG A 878 27.21 -5.73 30.71
C ARG A 878 27.86 -4.44 30.23
N LEU A 879 27.99 -3.49 31.15
CA LEU A 879 28.57 -2.18 30.92
C LEU A 879 29.21 -1.65 32.21
N ASN A 880 30.53 -1.42 32.22
CA ASN A 880 31.22 -0.78 33.35
C ASN A 880 31.50 0.71 33.09
N ILE A 881 31.07 1.57 34.01
CA ILE A 881 31.41 3.00 34.02
C ILE A 881 32.50 3.23 35.06
N VAL A 882 33.49 4.06 34.72
CA VAL A 882 34.58 4.44 35.62
C VAL A 882 34.64 5.95 35.79
N THR A 883 35.06 6.42 36.95
CA THR A 883 35.60 7.77 37.09
C THR A 883 36.95 7.83 36.38
N ALA A 884 37.18 8.87 35.57
CA ALA A 884 38.31 9.01 34.64
C ALA A 884 39.64 8.35 35.10
N SER A 885 40.25 7.55 34.23
CA SER A 885 41.56 6.93 34.48
C SER A 885 42.65 7.99 34.66
N GLY A 886 43.06 8.23 35.91
CA GLY A 886 44.01 9.28 36.29
C GLY A 886 44.81 8.93 37.55
N SER A 887 45.41 9.93 38.21
CA SER A 887 46.06 9.71 39.51
C SER A 887 45.05 9.28 40.57
N GLY A 888 45.52 8.60 41.63
CA GLY A 888 44.65 8.15 42.73
C GLY A 888 43.89 9.28 43.43
N GLU A 889 44.36 10.52 43.29
CA GLU A 889 43.69 11.74 43.78
C GLU A 889 42.38 12.01 43.03
N VAL A 890 42.34 11.83 41.70
CA VAL A 890 41.13 12.01 40.87
C VAL A 890 40.07 10.97 41.25
N VAL A 891 40.47 9.71 41.46
CA VAL A 891 39.58 8.62 41.86
C VAL A 891 39.06 8.84 43.30
N ALA A 892 39.93 9.25 44.23
CA ALA A 892 39.53 9.61 45.59
C ALA A 892 38.58 10.83 45.61
N SER A 893 38.81 11.82 44.74
CA SER A 893 37.95 12.99 44.61
C SER A 893 36.56 12.64 44.08
N ALA A 894 36.48 11.85 43.01
CA ALA A 894 35.21 11.45 42.41
C ALA A 894 34.40 10.53 43.35
N THR A 895 35.04 9.55 44.01
CA THR A 895 34.37 8.70 45.02
C THR A 895 33.95 9.47 46.29
N ALA A 896 34.67 10.55 46.63
CA ALA A 896 34.27 11.49 47.68
C ALA A 896 33.17 12.48 47.28
N ASN A 897 32.71 12.48 46.02
CA ASN A 897 31.65 13.38 45.53
C ASN A 897 30.42 12.65 44.96
N ILE A 898 30.57 11.51 44.28
CA ILE A 898 29.46 10.74 43.69
C ILE A 898 28.87 9.79 44.71
N ASP A 899 27.55 9.71 44.80
CA ASP A 899 26.82 8.74 45.62
C ASP A 899 26.45 7.49 44.79
N SER A 900 25.82 7.71 43.65
CA SER A 900 25.40 6.68 42.70
C SER A 900 25.43 7.21 41.26
N VAL A 901 25.64 6.30 40.31
CA VAL A 901 25.55 6.56 38.88
C VAL A 901 24.23 6.00 38.36
N LYS A 902 23.52 6.78 37.55
CA LYS A 902 22.28 6.35 36.88
C LYS A 902 22.50 6.36 35.37
N LEU A 903 22.18 5.24 34.71
CA LEU A 903 22.07 5.18 33.26
C LEU A 903 20.64 5.48 32.82
N GLU A 904 20.48 6.10 31.66
CA GLU A 904 19.23 6.18 30.91
C GLU A 904 19.48 5.71 29.46
N TYR A 905 18.67 4.79 28.96
CA TYR A 905 18.84 4.16 27.65
C TYR A 905 17.51 3.63 27.09
N THR A 906 17.51 3.24 25.82
CA THR A 906 16.33 2.66 25.15
C THR A 906 16.46 1.13 25.02
N ASN A 907 15.40 0.39 25.32
CA ASN A 907 15.31 -1.06 25.10
C ASN A 907 14.71 -1.40 23.71
N LYS A 908 14.58 -2.70 23.38
CA LYS A 908 14.04 -3.13 22.08
C LYS A 908 12.60 -2.67 21.79
N THR A 909 11.77 -2.42 22.82
CA THR A 909 10.41 -1.89 22.64
C THR A 909 10.35 -0.36 22.47
N GLY A 910 11.49 0.32 22.31
CA GLY A 910 11.55 1.78 22.19
C GLY A 910 11.27 2.50 23.52
N SER A 911 11.27 1.78 24.63
CA SER A 911 10.96 2.32 25.96
C SER A 911 12.22 2.85 26.64
N ILE A 912 12.13 4.02 27.25
CA ILE A 912 13.22 4.59 28.05
C ILE A 912 13.26 3.86 29.39
N ILE A 913 14.40 3.25 29.69
CA ILE A 913 14.70 2.53 30.93
C ILE A 913 15.81 3.28 31.66
N THR A 914 15.79 3.23 33.01
CA THR A 914 16.91 3.67 33.83
C THR A 914 17.44 2.55 34.71
N ALA A 915 18.74 2.56 34.97
CA ALA A 915 19.42 1.63 35.87
C ALA A 915 20.30 2.42 36.84
N LEU A 916 20.27 2.09 38.13
CA LEU A 916 21.00 2.79 39.18
C LEU A 916 22.03 1.86 39.83
N GLY A 917 23.27 2.32 39.94
CA GLY A 917 24.37 1.59 40.57
C GLY A 917 25.12 2.47 41.58
N ALA A 918 25.51 1.90 42.72
CA ALA A 918 26.41 2.56 43.66
C ALA A 918 27.84 2.57 43.10
N LEU A 919 28.57 3.66 43.31
CA LEU A 919 29.98 3.74 42.91
C LEU A 919 30.86 3.03 43.95
N ASP A 920 31.74 2.13 43.51
CA ASP A 920 32.70 1.48 44.41
C ASP A 920 33.75 2.51 44.91
N ALA A 921 33.90 2.58 46.23
CA ALA A 921 34.75 3.56 46.89
C ALA A 921 36.26 3.22 46.87
N GLY A 922 36.63 1.99 46.49
CA GLY A 922 38.01 1.55 46.33
C GLY A 922 38.52 1.61 44.90
N THR A 923 37.66 1.39 43.90
CA THR A 923 38.04 1.39 42.47
C THR A 923 37.55 2.60 41.66
N GLY A 924 36.52 3.32 42.13
CA GLY A 924 35.87 4.37 41.34
C GLY A 924 35.08 3.83 40.12
N SER A 925 34.64 2.57 40.17
CA SER A 925 33.88 1.93 39.09
C SER A 925 32.46 1.53 39.50
N VAL A 926 31.58 1.35 38.53
CA VAL A 926 30.21 0.87 38.72
C VAL A 926 29.75 0.04 37.52
N SER A 927 29.57 -1.26 37.78
CA SER A 927 29.23 -2.26 36.76
C SER A 927 27.73 -2.49 36.70
N PHE A 928 27.15 -2.30 35.52
CA PHE A 928 25.75 -2.60 35.23
C PHE A 928 25.65 -3.94 34.50
N GLY A 929 24.75 -4.80 34.98
CA GLY A 929 24.37 -6.06 34.34
C GLY A 929 22.89 -6.03 33.95
N PHE A 930 22.57 -6.48 32.75
CA PHE A 930 21.24 -6.38 32.17
C PHE A 930 20.73 -7.74 31.68
N VAL A 931 19.45 -8.04 31.89
CA VAL A 931 18.82 -9.33 31.53
C VAL A 931 17.45 -9.12 30.89
N GLY A 932 17.03 -10.07 30.04
CA GLY A 932 15.72 -10.07 29.39
C GLY A 932 15.45 -8.84 28.52
N ASP A 933 14.19 -8.41 28.46
CA ASP A 933 13.73 -7.35 27.55
C ASP A 933 14.04 -5.92 28.03
N GLN A 934 14.69 -5.78 29.20
CA GLN A 934 15.15 -4.51 29.77
C GLN A 934 16.62 -4.19 29.42
N ARG A 935 17.29 -5.05 28.64
CA ARG A 935 18.63 -4.79 28.08
C ARG A 935 18.64 -3.55 27.18
N PRO A 936 19.67 -2.68 27.24
CA PRO A 936 19.88 -1.65 26.22
C PRO A 936 19.99 -2.30 24.83
N TYR A 937 19.32 -1.71 23.84
CA TYR A 937 19.22 -2.29 22.50
C TYR A 937 19.76 -1.32 21.44
N ILE A 938 20.72 -1.81 20.65
CA ILE A 938 21.32 -1.10 19.53
C ILE A 938 20.66 -1.67 18.25
N PRO A 939 19.79 -0.93 17.54
CA PRO A 939 19.12 -1.47 16.36
C PRO A 939 20.10 -1.63 15.19
N LYS A 940 19.85 -2.63 14.32
CA LYS A 940 20.66 -2.88 13.11
C LYS A 940 20.86 -1.58 12.30
N ASP A 941 22.10 -1.38 11.86
CA ASP A 941 22.58 -0.25 11.04
C ASP A 941 22.33 1.16 11.62
N SER A 942 21.90 1.22 12.88
CA SER A 942 21.42 2.42 13.57
C SER A 942 22.11 2.58 14.93
N SER A 943 21.78 3.64 15.65
CA SER A 943 22.44 4.01 16.90
C SER A 943 21.49 4.33 18.05
N VAL A 944 21.92 4.01 19.27
CA VAL A 944 21.25 4.36 20.52
C VAL A 944 22.20 5.20 21.38
N ASP A 945 21.66 6.21 22.07
CA ASP A 945 22.37 7.01 23.06
C ASP A 945 22.12 6.43 24.46
N VAL A 946 23.20 6.14 25.19
CA VAL A 946 23.20 5.79 26.61
C VAL A 946 23.71 7.01 27.38
N LYS A 947 22.86 7.58 28.24
CA LYS A 947 23.19 8.75 29.05
C LYS A 947 23.67 8.30 30.43
N VAL A 948 24.76 8.90 30.89
CA VAL A 948 25.38 8.64 32.19
C VAL A 948 25.16 9.85 33.10
N TYR A 949 24.43 9.65 34.19
CA TYR A 949 24.11 10.64 35.20
C TYR A 949 24.78 10.30 36.54
N ALA A 950 25.08 11.31 37.36
CA ALA A 950 25.54 11.15 38.73
C ALA A 950 24.56 11.78 39.72
N ASN A 951 24.32 11.10 40.85
CA ASN A 951 23.82 11.73 42.06
C ASN A 951 25.02 12.16 42.91
N ILE A 952 25.08 13.42 43.30
CA ILE A 952 26.19 14.02 44.03
C ILE A 952 25.89 13.95 45.54
N LYS A 953 26.82 13.42 46.33
CA LYS A 953 26.72 13.31 47.79
C LYS A 953 26.42 14.68 48.43
N PRO A 954 25.56 14.74 49.46
CA PRO A 954 25.40 15.94 50.27
C PRO A 954 26.67 16.21 51.08
N LYS A 955 27.01 17.49 51.32
CA LYS A 955 28.24 17.92 52.01
C LYS A 955 28.50 17.20 53.34
N ALA A 956 27.45 16.86 54.10
CA ALA A 956 27.54 16.17 55.38
C ALA A 956 27.98 14.69 55.29
N GLY A 957 27.98 14.07 54.10
CA GLY A 957 28.37 12.67 53.87
C GLY A 957 29.85 12.47 53.53
N ARG A 958 30.71 13.49 53.71
CA ARG A 958 32.11 13.50 53.25
C ARG A 958 33.08 13.29 54.42
N SER A 959 33.96 12.29 54.32
CA SER A 959 34.99 12.02 55.34
C SER A 959 36.39 12.43 54.87
N GLY A 960 36.96 13.48 55.44
CA GLY A 960 38.34 13.91 55.17
C GLY A 960 38.64 15.31 55.75
N THR A 961 39.88 15.54 56.19
CA THR A 961 40.29 16.78 56.88
C THR A 961 40.76 17.90 55.95
N ALA A 962 40.68 17.73 54.62
CA ALA A 962 41.30 18.61 53.63
C ALA A 962 40.44 19.82 53.19
N LEU A 963 39.41 20.21 53.95
CA LEU A 963 38.42 21.22 53.52
C LEU A 963 38.82 22.68 53.81
N SER A 964 40.03 22.94 54.33
CA SER A 964 40.50 24.28 54.72
C SER A 964 41.50 24.93 53.76
N THR A 965 41.85 24.27 52.66
CA THR A 965 42.85 24.74 51.68
C THR A 965 42.46 24.54 50.22
N LEU A 966 41.27 23.98 49.96
CA LEU A 966 40.76 23.79 48.60
C LEU A 966 39.50 24.65 48.40
N GLY A 967 39.65 25.70 47.58
CA GLY A 967 38.55 26.23 46.79
C GLY A 967 37.99 25.16 45.86
N SER A 968 36.85 25.45 45.23
CA SER A 968 36.08 24.52 44.40
C SER A 968 36.79 24.11 43.09
N GLU A 969 37.80 23.24 43.20
CA GLU A 969 38.68 22.83 42.09
C GLU A 969 38.82 21.30 41.94
N GLU A 970 37.72 20.57 42.11
CA GLU A 970 37.69 19.12 41.93
C GLU A 970 36.85 18.75 40.69
N ALA A 971 37.51 18.11 39.71
CA ALA A 971 36.98 17.93 38.36
C ALA A 971 37.12 16.48 37.87
N PHE A 972 36.02 15.89 37.38
CA PHE A 972 35.99 14.50 36.90
C PHE A 972 34.91 14.25 35.83
N SER A 973 35.13 13.23 35.00
CA SER A 973 34.15 12.65 34.06
C SER A 973 33.70 11.25 34.50
N LEU A 974 32.67 10.73 33.85
CA LEU A 974 32.18 9.35 34.00
C LEU A 974 32.24 8.64 32.65
N ASP A 975 33.24 7.79 32.49
CA ASP A 975 33.71 7.26 31.22
C ASP A 975 33.42 5.76 31.06
N ILE A 976 33.44 5.26 29.82
CA ILE A 976 33.47 3.81 29.57
C ILE A 976 34.82 3.25 30.03
N SER A 977 34.80 2.13 30.77
CA SER A 977 36.03 1.47 31.20
C SER A 977 36.90 1.02 30.01
N ASN A 978 38.20 1.34 30.06
CA ASN A 978 39.20 0.70 29.21
C ASN A 978 39.93 -0.47 29.92
N GLY A 979 39.23 -1.12 30.86
CA GLY A 979 39.70 -2.31 31.56
C GLY A 979 39.51 -3.60 30.76
N GLN A 980 39.30 -4.70 31.49
CA GLN A 980 39.27 -6.07 30.95
C GLN A 980 38.19 -6.25 29.88
N ASN A 981 38.42 -7.21 28.97
CA ASN A 981 37.50 -7.53 27.86
C ASN A 981 36.06 -7.77 28.32
N ASP A 982 35.87 -8.25 29.55
CA ASP A 982 34.57 -8.67 30.07
C ASP A 982 33.75 -7.52 30.70
N GLU A 983 34.35 -6.34 30.89
CA GLU A 983 33.72 -5.13 31.46
C GLU A 983 32.71 -4.45 30.52
N PHE A 984 32.80 -4.71 29.21
CA PHE A 984 31.72 -4.51 28.26
C PHE A 984 31.30 -5.86 27.67
N ARG A 985 30.00 -6.10 27.53
CA ARG A 985 29.51 -7.24 26.74
C ARG A 985 28.18 -6.94 26.06
N ALA A 986 28.16 -7.11 24.75
CA ALA A 986 26.94 -7.12 23.93
C ALA A 986 26.79 -8.45 23.16
N VAL A 987 25.57 -8.79 22.76
CA VAL A 987 25.23 -10.01 22.02
C VAL A 987 24.39 -9.67 20.80
N GLY A 988 24.81 -10.15 19.63
CA GLY A 988 24.11 -10.01 18.35
C GLY A 988 22.82 -10.81 18.33
N GLU A 989 21.73 -10.18 17.89
CA GLU A 989 20.39 -10.77 17.90
C GLU A 989 20.21 -11.89 16.87
N GLY A 990 20.92 -11.84 15.74
CA GLY A 990 20.83 -12.86 14.68
C GLY A 990 21.88 -13.95 14.86
N SER A 991 23.15 -13.55 15.00
CA SER A 991 24.27 -14.50 15.03
C SER A 991 24.53 -15.14 16.39
N GLY A 992 24.06 -14.52 17.48
CA GLY A 992 24.54 -14.79 18.84
C GLY A 992 25.98 -14.33 19.08
N SER A 993 26.60 -13.56 18.17
CA SER A 993 27.98 -13.10 18.28
C SER A 993 28.17 -12.22 19.52
N VAL A 994 29.24 -12.45 20.26
CA VAL A 994 29.54 -11.69 21.48
C VAL A 994 30.56 -10.61 21.15
N LYS A 995 30.26 -9.36 21.49
CA LYS A 995 31.19 -8.23 21.42
C LYS A 995 31.61 -7.82 22.83
N THR A 996 32.88 -7.49 22.98
CA THR A 996 33.61 -7.34 24.24
C THR A 996 34.38 -6.01 24.26
N ASN A 997 35.08 -5.68 25.35
CA ASN A 997 35.88 -4.45 25.42
C ASN A 997 37.08 -4.43 24.44
N ALA A 998 37.39 -5.55 23.78
CA ALA A 998 38.38 -5.65 22.71
C ALA A 998 37.80 -5.41 21.31
N ASP A 999 36.47 -5.53 21.13
CA ASP A 999 35.78 -5.25 19.87
C ASP A 999 35.53 -3.74 19.64
N ILE A 1000 35.74 -2.92 20.68
CA ILE A 1000 35.64 -1.45 20.66
C ILE A 1000 37.06 -0.89 20.86
N THR A 1001 37.52 -0.03 19.96
CA THR A 1001 38.89 0.49 20.03
C THR A 1001 39.06 1.55 21.12
N ASP A 1002 40.27 1.70 21.63
CA ASP A 1002 40.58 2.71 22.66
C ASP A 1002 40.35 4.14 22.15
N SER A 1003 40.47 4.37 20.84
CA SER A 1003 40.11 5.61 20.17
C SER A 1003 38.60 5.87 20.07
N GLN A 1004 37.75 4.85 20.24
CA GLN A 1004 36.29 4.97 20.33
C GLN A 1004 35.81 5.20 21.78
N LYS A 1005 36.59 4.75 22.78
CA LYS A 1005 36.37 4.95 24.22
C LYS A 1005 36.75 6.39 24.65
N SER A 1006 36.27 7.39 23.90
CA SER A 1006 36.56 8.80 24.14
C SER A 1006 36.11 9.26 25.54
N LYS A 1007 37.02 9.91 26.26
CA LYS A 1007 36.76 10.54 27.56
C LYS A 1007 35.69 11.64 27.42
N GLY A 1008 34.71 11.64 28.31
CA GLY A 1008 33.74 12.73 28.49
C GLY A 1008 34.39 14.03 28.98
N ASN A 1009 33.58 15.08 29.08
CA ASN A 1009 34.02 16.35 29.64
C ASN A 1009 34.09 16.27 31.18
N ASP A 1010 35.12 16.90 31.76
CA ASP A 1010 35.22 17.05 33.21
C ASP A 1010 34.17 18.04 33.74
N HIS A 1011 33.48 17.66 34.81
CA HIS A 1011 32.49 18.48 35.53
C HIS A 1011 32.99 18.82 36.93
N PHE A 1012 32.57 19.98 37.44
CA PHE A 1012 33.15 20.61 38.63
C PHE A 1012 32.11 20.71 39.75
N VAL A 1013 32.47 20.30 40.97
CA VAL A 1013 31.53 20.25 42.12
C VAL A 1013 31.70 21.46 43.05
N PHE A 1014 30.60 22.19 43.28
CA PHE A 1014 30.54 23.38 44.14
C PHE A 1014 29.57 23.17 45.33
N ARG A 1015 29.62 24.05 46.33
CA ARG A 1015 28.57 24.15 47.36
C ARG A 1015 27.33 24.85 46.80
N THR A 1016 27.58 25.99 46.16
CA THR A 1016 26.63 26.78 45.40
C THR A 1016 27.39 27.54 44.31
N TYR A 1017 26.74 27.83 43.18
CA TYR A 1017 27.30 28.59 42.07
C TYR A 1017 26.24 29.50 41.40
N PRO A 1018 26.66 30.60 40.76
CA PRO A 1018 25.76 31.47 40.01
C PRO A 1018 25.50 30.97 38.57
N GLU A 1019 24.24 30.97 38.16
CA GLU A 1019 23.84 31.07 36.75
C GLU A 1019 23.42 32.51 36.46
N PHE A 1020 24.05 33.14 35.47
CA PHE A 1020 23.66 34.47 34.99
C PHE A 1020 22.73 34.34 33.79
N VAL A 1021 21.62 35.08 33.82
CA VAL A 1021 20.64 35.18 32.72
C VAL A 1021 20.51 36.66 32.34
N GLN A 1022 20.57 36.97 31.04
CA GLN A 1022 20.34 38.33 30.57
C GLN A 1022 18.84 38.63 30.46
N ASP A 1023 18.44 39.77 31.02
CA ASP A 1023 17.10 40.31 30.88
C ASP A 1023 17.05 41.32 29.73
N THR A 1024 15.93 41.37 29.00
CA THR A 1024 15.82 42.23 27.81
C THR A 1024 15.84 43.72 28.18
N LEU A 1025 16.71 44.47 27.50
CA LEU A 1025 16.83 45.91 27.63
C LEU A 1025 16.87 46.54 26.22
N ALA A 1026 16.16 47.65 26.03
CA ALA A 1026 16.15 48.38 24.78
C ALA A 1026 17.37 49.29 24.64
N ALA A 1027 17.91 49.41 23.42
CA ALA A 1027 18.93 50.40 23.10
C ALA A 1027 18.33 51.83 23.16
N SER A 1028 19.16 52.81 23.53
CA SER A 1028 18.85 54.23 23.33
C SER A 1028 20.10 55.01 22.92
N GLU A 1029 19.96 56.33 22.77
CA GLU A 1029 21.13 57.20 22.69
C GLU A 1029 21.98 57.14 23.97
N PRO A 1030 23.33 57.20 23.86
CA PRO A 1030 24.25 57.30 24.98
C PRO A 1030 24.29 58.73 25.53
N LEU A 1031 23.17 59.19 26.10
CA LEU A 1031 23.01 60.56 26.62
C LEU A 1031 22.35 60.58 28.00
N GLY A 1032 22.98 61.26 28.94
CA GLY A 1032 22.53 61.34 30.33
C GLY A 1032 22.68 60.01 31.06
N THR A 1033 21.81 59.75 32.04
CA THR A 1033 21.82 58.52 32.83
C THR A 1033 20.88 57.49 32.22
N LYS A 1034 21.35 56.24 32.04
CA LYS A 1034 20.60 55.13 31.43
C LYS A 1034 20.87 53.81 32.12
N ASP A 1035 19.88 52.92 32.16
CA ASP A 1035 20.14 51.48 32.24
C ASP A 1035 20.94 51.06 30.99
N VAL A 1036 22.02 50.30 31.16
CA VAL A 1036 22.87 49.78 30.08
C VAL A 1036 23.01 48.26 30.04
N LEU A 1037 22.70 47.58 31.15
CA LEU A 1037 22.55 46.11 31.20
C LEU A 1037 21.50 45.73 32.25
N LYS A 1038 20.73 44.66 32.00
CA LYS A 1038 19.83 44.02 32.97
C LYS A 1038 20.07 42.52 33.00
N PHE A 1039 20.08 41.94 34.19
CA PHE A 1039 20.40 40.52 34.38
C PHE A 1039 19.89 39.95 35.68
N THR A 1040 19.73 38.64 35.71
CA THR A 1040 19.31 37.87 36.88
C THR A 1040 20.37 36.84 37.23
N ILE A 1041 20.85 36.86 38.47
CA ILE A 1041 21.69 35.79 39.04
C ILE A 1041 20.76 34.79 39.73
N LYS A 1042 20.80 33.52 39.33
CA LYS A 1042 20.20 32.40 40.06
C LYS A 1042 21.29 31.69 40.86
N ALA A 1043 21.02 31.34 42.11
CA ALA A 1043 21.90 30.53 42.92
C ALA A 1043 21.52 29.04 42.80
N HIS A 1044 22.38 28.23 42.20
CA HIS A 1044 22.26 26.77 42.23
C HIS A 1044 23.07 26.25 43.41
N GLY A 1045 22.57 25.30 44.19
CA GLY A 1045 23.30 24.81 45.36
C GLY A 1045 22.48 23.98 46.33
N ALA A 1046 23.15 23.46 47.36
CA ALA A 1046 22.50 22.72 48.43
C ALA A 1046 21.60 23.64 49.30
N SER A 1047 20.47 23.13 49.78
CA SER A 1047 19.61 23.85 50.73
C SER A 1047 20.41 24.32 51.96
N GLY A 1048 20.27 25.61 52.33
CA GLY A 1048 21.07 26.26 53.37
C GLY A 1048 22.43 26.81 52.91
N SER A 1049 22.75 26.75 51.60
CA SER A 1049 23.90 27.45 51.00
C SER A 1049 23.43 28.71 50.29
N ARG A 1050 24.28 29.74 50.21
CA ARG A 1050 23.97 31.04 49.60
C ARG A 1050 25.20 31.63 48.89
N LEU A 1051 24.94 32.36 47.81
CA LEU A 1051 25.93 33.25 47.20
C LEU A 1051 26.00 34.53 48.03
N LEU A 1052 27.22 34.95 48.34
CA LEU A 1052 27.51 36.15 49.11
C LEU A 1052 28.33 37.14 48.29
N PHE A 1053 27.82 38.35 48.21
CA PHE A 1053 28.48 39.55 47.71
C PHE A 1053 28.36 40.62 48.81
N ASP A 1054 29.27 40.59 49.79
CA ASP A 1054 29.22 41.42 51.00
C ASP A 1054 30.41 42.41 51.08
N ASP A 1055 30.55 43.11 52.21
CA ASP A 1055 31.59 44.13 52.50
C ASP A 1055 33.04 43.55 52.59
N ASN A 1056 33.27 42.35 52.03
CA ASN A 1056 34.61 41.85 51.73
C ASN A 1056 35.01 42.22 50.30
N ALA A 1057 36.21 42.78 50.13
CA ALA A 1057 36.85 43.01 48.83
C ALA A 1057 37.34 41.67 48.19
N SER A 1058 36.43 40.71 48.08
CA SER A 1058 36.65 39.33 47.61
C SER A 1058 35.48 38.81 46.76
N ALA A 1059 34.46 39.62 46.51
CA ALA A 1059 33.37 39.33 45.59
C ALA A 1059 33.31 40.40 44.49
N THR A 1060 33.52 40.00 43.25
CA THR A 1060 33.84 40.87 42.12
C THR A 1060 32.98 40.52 40.91
N ILE A 1061 32.34 41.50 40.26
CA ILE A 1061 31.69 41.31 38.94
C ILE A 1061 32.28 42.29 37.93
N ARG A 1062 32.92 41.78 36.87
CA ARG A 1062 33.62 42.57 35.85
C ARG A 1062 32.93 42.47 34.49
N PHE A 1063 32.47 43.60 33.97
CA PHE A 1063 31.95 43.72 32.61
C PHE A 1063 32.97 44.43 31.71
N GLU A 1064 33.18 43.89 30.51
CA GLU A 1064 33.92 44.55 29.44
C GLU A 1064 33.09 45.69 28.85
N ILE A 1065 33.76 46.79 28.45
CA ILE A 1065 33.15 47.92 27.75
C ILE A 1065 33.66 47.88 26.31
N ILE A 1066 32.76 47.65 25.36
CA ILE A 1066 33.04 47.76 23.92
C ILE A 1066 32.46 49.09 23.45
N ALA A 1067 33.30 50.01 22.96
CA ALA A 1067 32.87 51.35 22.58
C ALA A 1067 33.69 51.94 21.42
N SER A 1068 33.10 52.95 20.76
CA SER A 1068 33.77 53.85 19.81
C SER A 1068 33.58 55.31 20.21
N GLY A 1069 34.57 56.15 19.89
CA GLY A 1069 34.55 57.59 20.09
C GLY A 1069 35.92 58.17 20.41
N ALA A 1070 35.97 59.49 20.58
CA ALA A 1070 37.11 60.18 21.18
C ALA A 1070 37.17 59.94 22.71
N GLN A 1071 38.28 60.28 23.35
CA GLN A 1071 38.37 60.19 24.81
C GLN A 1071 37.39 61.15 25.49
N SER A 1072 36.52 60.63 26.35
CA SER A 1072 35.72 61.50 27.22
C SER A 1072 36.65 62.22 28.20
N ALA A 1073 36.63 63.56 28.19
CA ALA A 1073 37.50 64.38 29.06
C ALA A 1073 37.16 64.27 30.56
N THR A 1074 36.10 63.53 30.92
CA THR A 1074 35.63 63.34 32.29
C THR A 1074 35.25 61.88 32.52
N ASP A 1075 35.57 61.37 33.71
CA ASP A 1075 35.17 60.03 34.16
C ASP A 1075 33.64 59.82 34.05
N MET A 1076 33.23 58.56 33.87
CA MET A 1076 31.84 58.13 33.91
C MET A 1076 31.57 57.36 35.21
N THR A 1077 30.34 57.41 35.74
CA THR A 1077 29.95 56.60 36.91
C THR A 1077 29.01 55.48 36.46
N ALA A 1078 29.36 54.25 36.81
CA ALA A 1078 28.49 53.08 36.72
C ALA A 1078 27.92 52.75 38.12
N ARG A 1079 26.65 52.32 38.17
CA ARG A 1079 25.96 51.93 39.40
C ARG A 1079 25.27 50.60 39.19
N LEU A 1080 25.41 49.68 40.14
CA LEU A 1080 24.66 48.44 40.19
C LEU A 1080 23.48 48.63 41.14
N TYR A 1081 22.27 48.31 40.67
CA TYR A 1081 21.03 48.36 41.45
C TYR A 1081 20.34 46.99 41.49
N ASP A 1082 19.77 46.61 42.63
CA ASP A 1082 18.79 45.51 42.74
C ASP A 1082 17.44 45.99 42.15
N LEU A 1083 16.84 45.26 41.21
CA LEU A 1083 15.56 45.63 40.59
C LEU A 1083 14.38 45.60 41.56
N THR A 1084 14.48 44.78 42.61
CA THR A 1084 13.38 44.44 43.53
C THR A 1084 13.18 45.54 44.57
N THR A 1085 14.29 46.04 45.13
CA THR A 1085 14.30 47.13 46.12
C THR A 1085 14.55 48.50 45.49
N ASN A 1086 15.10 48.54 44.26
CA ASN A 1086 15.62 49.72 43.59
C ASN A 1086 16.76 50.42 44.37
N ASP A 1087 17.46 49.67 45.24
CA ASP A 1087 18.63 50.15 45.97
C ASP A 1087 19.89 50.08 45.10
N GLN A 1088 20.76 51.09 45.22
CA GLN A 1088 22.17 50.97 44.79
C GLN A 1088 22.86 49.96 45.71
N VAL A 1089 23.56 48.98 45.13
CA VAL A 1089 24.28 47.91 45.85
C VAL A 1089 25.79 47.90 45.57
N ALA A 1090 26.24 48.55 44.51
CA ALA A 1090 27.64 48.88 44.26
C ALA A 1090 27.72 50.09 43.30
N SER A 1091 28.84 50.83 43.30
CA SER A 1091 29.11 51.87 42.31
C SER A 1091 30.59 51.99 42.00
N GLN A 1092 30.92 52.29 40.74
CA GLN A 1092 32.30 52.32 40.25
C GLN A 1092 32.54 53.49 39.28
N THR A 1093 33.72 54.10 39.40
CA THR A 1093 34.21 55.09 38.44
C THR A 1093 34.88 54.41 37.25
N VAL A 1094 34.43 54.72 36.05
CA VAL A 1094 35.07 54.36 34.77
C VAL A 1094 35.93 55.56 34.34
N SER A 1095 37.24 55.45 34.56
CA SER A 1095 38.17 56.57 34.40
C SER A 1095 38.39 57.01 32.95
N ASN A 1096 38.60 58.31 32.78
CA ASN A 1096 39.08 58.96 31.56
C ASN A 1096 40.32 58.21 30.99
N GLY A 1097 40.36 58.06 29.67
CA GLY A 1097 41.39 57.32 28.95
C GLY A 1097 41.06 55.85 28.67
N GLN A 1098 40.05 55.26 29.32
CA GLN A 1098 39.60 53.91 28.93
C GLN A 1098 38.75 53.88 27.66
N THR A 1099 38.09 54.97 27.26
CA THR A 1099 37.09 54.95 26.16
C THR A 1099 37.68 54.99 24.74
N SER A 1100 39.01 54.86 24.54
CA SER A 1100 39.61 54.97 23.20
C SER A 1100 40.54 53.80 22.81
N LEU A 1101 40.10 53.06 21.80
CA LEU A 1101 40.89 52.37 20.76
C LEU A 1101 42.03 51.40 21.16
N ALA A 1102 41.89 50.18 20.65
CA ALA A 1102 42.96 49.21 20.34
C ALA A 1102 43.91 48.78 21.48
N ASN A 1103 43.82 47.50 21.84
CA ASN A 1103 44.79 46.74 22.65
C ASN A 1103 44.82 46.99 24.17
N LYS A 1104 43.84 47.69 24.73
CA LYS A 1104 43.38 47.49 26.11
C LYS A 1104 41.87 47.39 26.14
N ARG A 1105 41.33 46.34 26.77
CA ARG A 1105 39.88 46.21 27.01
C ARG A 1105 39.51 47.10 28.20
N ALA A 1106 38.62 48.06 27.96
CA ALA A 1106 38.01 48.84 29.03
C ALA A 1106 37.05 47.96 29.84
N SER A 1107 36.87 48.25 31.12
CA SER A 1107 36.01 47.42 31.98
C SER A 1107 35.46 48.19 33.17
N VAL A 1108 34.18 47.98 33.49
CA VAL A 1108 33.62 48.29 34.81
C VAL A 1108 33.75 47.06 35.69
N THR A 1109 34.32 47.22 36.88
CA THR A 1109 34.52 46.15 37.87
C THR A 1109 33.83 46.56 39.15
N PHE A 1110 32.86 45.78 39.62
CA PHE A 1110 32.20 45.97 40.91
C PHE A 1110 32.84 45.01 41.91
N ASP A 1111 33.88 45.46 42.60
CA ASP A 1111 34.62 44.75 43.66
C ASP A 1111 34.34 45.29 45.08
N SER A 1112 33.59 46.39 45.15
CA SER A 1112 33.30 47.17 46.35
C SER A 1112 31.78 47.38 46.46
N TRP A 1113 31.15 46.80 47.49
CA TRP A 1113 29.69 46.72 47.59
C TRP A 1113 29.15 47.72 48.62
N ASP A 1114 28.22 48.58 48.19
CA ASP A 1114 27.54 49.58 49.04
C ASP A 1114 26.56 48.92 50.04
N LYS A 1115 26.13 47.68 49.77
CA LYS A 1115 25.21 46.88 50.60
C LYS A 1115 25.49 45.38 50.44
N ASN A 1116 25.31 44.61 51.51
CA ASN A 1116 25.34 43.15 51.45
C ASN A 1116 24.26 42.61 50.48
N VAL A 1117 24.69 41.87 49.46
CA VAL A 1117 23.85 41.18 48.49
C VAL A 1117 24.01 39.68 48.67
N GLU A 1118 23.02 39.07 49.33
CA GLU A 1118 22.92 37.62 49.49
C GLU A 1118 21.88 37.03 48.52
N ILE A 1119 22.09 35.79 48.07
CA ILE A 1119 21.14 35.01 47.26
C ILE A 1119 21.15 33.55 47.74
N ASP A 1120 20.07 33.08 48.38
CA ASP A 1120 19.92 31.69 48.82
C ASP A 1120 19.83 30.70 47.65
N SER A 1121 20.41 29.50 47.80
CA SER A 1121 20.34 28.45 46.79
C SER A 1121 18.90 28.03 46.49
N GLY A 1122 18.57 27.91 45.21
CA GLY A 1122 17.21 27.74 44.69
C GLY A 1122 16.47 29.07 44.45
N SER A 1123 17.04 30.21 44.85
CA SER A 1123 16.49 31.55 44.62
C SER A 1123 17.27 32.32 43.54
N GLN A 1124 16.74 33.48 43.15
CA GLN A 1124 17.35 34.37 42.17
C GLN A 1124 17.17 35.84 42.57
N LYS A 1125 18.05 36.71 42.06
CA LYS A 1125 17.99 38.17 42.25
C LYS A 1125 18.36 38.88 40.95
N SER A 1126 17.62 39.94 40.63
CA SER A 1126 17.76 40.68 39.37
C SER A 1126 18.42 42.04 39.61
N PHE A 1127 19.34 42.43 38.72
CA PHE A 1127 20.16 43.62 38.80
C PHE A 1127 20.14 44.43 37.50
N ARG A 1128 20.35 45.75 37.62
CA ARG A 1128 20.61 46.65 36.49
C ARG A 1128 21.91 47.41 36.70
N VAL A 1129 22.70 47.51 35.64
CA VAL A 1129 23.80 48.47 35.56
C VAL A 1129 23.25 49.76 34.95
N GLU A 1130 23.32 50.84 35.72
CA GLU A 1130 23.06 52.20 35.27
C GLU A 1130 24.39 52.90 34.96
N LEU A 1131 24.44 53.72 33.91
CA LEU A 1131 25.63 54.44 33.47
C LEU A 1131 25.29 55.90 33.15
N GLY A 1132 26.10 56.83 33.69
CA GLY A 1132 26.06 58.24 33.32
C GLY A 1132 26.98 58.52 32.13
N PHE A 1133 26.40 58.73 30.94
CA PHE A 1133 27.14 58.93 29.69
C PHE A 1133 27.79 60.32 29.59
N THR A 1134 29.09 60.35 29.28
CA THR A 1134 29.87 61.56 28.93
C THR A 1134 30.74 61.27 27.70
N GLY A 1135 31.03 62.29 26.88
CA GLY A 1135 32.02 62.20 25.79
C GLY A 1135 31.57 61.62 24.44
N PHE A 1136 30.38 61.02 24.33
CA PHE A 1136 29.84 60.46 23.07
C PHE A 1136 29.38 61.58 22.11
N THR A 1137 30.32 62.17 21.35
CA THR A 1137 30.10 63.37 20.55
C THR A 1137 29.62 63.10 19.13
N ASP A 1138 30.09 62.04 18.47
CA ASP A 1138 29.80 61.78 17.06
C ASP A 1138 28.66 60.76 16.86
N LYS A 1139 28.04 60.76 15.67
CA LYS A 1139 26.96 59.81 15.30
C LYS A 1139 27.46 58.37 15.09
N SER A 1140 28.76 58.18 15.00
CA SER A 1140 29.44 56.87 14.92
C SER A 1140 29.83 56.30 16.28
N ASP A 1141 29.56 57.02 17.38
CA ASP A 1141 29.96 56.62 18.72
C ASP A 1141 28.94 55.64 19.29
N PHE A 1142 29.43 54.49 19.75
CA PHE A 1142 28.63 53.43 20.36
C PHE A 1142 29.19 52.97 21.70
N LEU A 1143 28.35 52.38 22.55
CA LEU A 1143 28.78 51.65 23.76
C LEU A 1143 27.93 50.40 23.99
N GLN A 1144 28.59 49.34 24.43
CA GLN A 1144 27.99 48.09 24.88
C GLN A 1144 28.71 47.57 26.13
N LEU A 1145 27.97 47.09 27.13
CA LEU A 1145 28.52 46.26 28.20
C LEU A 1145 28.42 44.78 27.83
N VAL A 1146 29.51 44.04 28.03
CA VAL A 1146 29.56 42.59 27.76
C VAL A 1146 30.16 41.85 28.96
N LEU A 1147 29.56 40.73 29.35
CA LEU A 1147 30.16 39.77 30.30
C LEU A 1147 30.65 38.58 29.47
N ASN A 1148 31.96 38.34 29.43
CA ASN A 1148 32.64 37.47 28.45
C ASN A 1148 33.52 36.42 29.17
N ASP A 1149 33.51 35.15 28.77
CA ASP A 1149 34.34 34.09 29.38
C ASP A 1149 35.75 33.96 28.78
N GLY A 1150 36.03 34.67 27.68
CA GLY A 1150 37.23 34.52 26.85
C GLY A 1150 38.39 35.48 27.12
N ASP A 1151 38.58 35.96 28.36
CA ASP A 1151 39.75 36.76 28.76
C ASP A 1151 40.41 36.24 30.04
N ALA A 1152 41.71 36.43 30.19
CA ALA A 1152 42.53 35.88 31.29
C ALA A 1152 42.54 36.76 32.55
N ASN A 1153 41.44 37.50 32.80
CA ASN A 1153 41.26 38.41 33.93
C ASN A 1153 40.11 37.90 34.82
N ALA A 1154 40.07 38.31 36.09
CA ALA A 1154 38.98 37.99 37.01
C ALA A 1154 37.63 38.58 36.54
N ILE A 1155 36.85 37.77 35.82
CA ILE A 1155 35.51 38.10 35.29
C ILE A 1155 34.47 38.09 36.41
N LEU A 1156 34.58 37.10 37.30
CA LEU A 1156 33.69 36.91 38.43
C LEU A 1156 34.46 36.25 39.59
N THR A 1157 34.30 36.83 40.77
CA THR A 1157 34.70 36.24 42.06
C THR A 1157 33.48 36.31 42.97
N TYR A 1158 33.17 35.26 43.73
CA TYR A 1158 32.04 35.25 44.66
C TYR A 1158 32.36 34.45 45.91
N VAL A 1159 31.67 34.72 47.02
CA VAL A 1159 31.81 33.92 48.23
C VAL A 1159 30.70 32.88 48.30
N ASP A 1160 31.10 31.61 48.34
CA ASP A 1160 30.26 30.46 48.64
C ASP A 1160 30.09 30.39 50.17
N GLY A 1161 28.84 30.50 50.65
CA GLY A 1161 28.53 30.60 52.08
C GLY A 1161 27.45 29.64 52.57
N SER A 1162 27.47 29.37 53.87
CA SER A 1162 26.33 28.81 54.63
C SER A 1162 26.17 29.62 55.92
N ASN A 1163 27.25 29.71 56.69
CA ASN A 1163 27.46 30.52 57.88
C ASN A 1163 28.89 31.08 57.87
N SER A 1164 29.17 32.09 58.69
CA SER A 1164 30.43 32.84 58.70
C SER A 1164 31.69 32.03 59.04
N ALA A 1165 31.58 30.80 59.54
CA ALA A 1165 32.72 29.89 59.76
C ALA A 1165 32.99 28.96 58.56
N GLU A 1166 32.16 28.99 57.51
CA GLU A 1166 32.29 28.12 56.32
C GLU A 1166 32.42 28.90 54.99
N ASN A 1167 32.38 30.22 55.02
CA ASN A 1167 32.49 31.07 53.83
C ASN A 1167 33.83 30.83 53.10
N ASN A 1168 33.78 30.66 51.78
CA ASN A 1168 34.97 30.43 50.95
C ASN A 1168 34.89 31.25 49.65
N THR A 1169 36.03 31.81 49.21
CA THR A 1169 36.08 32.64 47.99
C THR A 1169 36.32 31.76 46.78
N VAL A 1170 35.46 31.88 45.77
CA VAL A 1170 35.58 31.22 44.47
C VAL A 1170 35.94 32.27 43.43
N ASP A 1171 37.15 32.19 42.86
CA ASP A 1171 37.61 33.05 41.78
C ASP A 1171 37.61 32.30 40.44
N LEU A 1172 37.04 32.92 39.40
CA LEU A 1172 36.93 32.32 38.07
C LEU A 1172 37.99 32.82 37.07
N GLY A 1173 38.91 33.73 37.46
CA GLY A 1173 39.87 34.32 36.52
C GLY A 1173 41.25 34.72 37.05
N GLY A 1174 41.77 34.06 38.10
CA GLY A 1174 43.09 34.34 38.66
C GLY A 1174 44.26 33.44 38.17
N SER A 1175 43.99 32.34 37.48
CA SER A 1175 45.02 31.31 37.21
C SER A 1175 45.60 31.35 35.79
N THR A 1176 46.93 31.52 35.70
CA THR A 1176 47.72 31.32 34.46
C THR A 1176 48.32 29.91 34.35
N ALA A 1177 47.95 28.98 35.24
CA ALA A 1177 48.46 27.62 35.24
C ALA A 1177 47.81 26.77 34.11
N PRO A 1178 48.58 26.10 33.23
CA PRO A 1178 48.04 25.33 32.12
C PRO A 1178 47.29 24.09 32.63
N GLY A 1179 45.96 24.20 32.72
CA GLY A 1179 45.05 23.13 33.13
C GLY A 1179 43.82 23.65 33.89
N ASN A 1180 43.99 24.67 34.73
CA ASN A 1180 42.90 25.25 35.51
C ASN A 1180 42.24 26.40 34.75
N THR A 1181 41.03 26.18 34.23
CA THR A 1181 40.25 27.16 33.47
C THR A 1181 38.76 27.11 33.85
N LEU A 1182 38.49 27.40 35.13
CA LEU A 1182 37.14 27.57 35.69
C LEU A 1182 36.23 28.52 34.86
N GLY A 1183 36.79 29.53 34.18
CA GLY A 1183 36.02 30.39 33.26
C GLY A 1183 35.21 29.62 32.21
N SER A 1184 35.71 28.47 31.74
CA SER A 1184 35.01 27.63 30.75
C SER A 1184 33.84 26.80 31.29
N VAL A 1185 33.59 26.85 32.60
CA VAL A 1185 32.56 26.06 33.31
C VAL A 1185 31.20 26.76 33.32
N PHE A 1186 31.17 28.09 33.11
CA PHE A 1186 29.98 28.94 33.17
C PHE A 1186 29.58 29.51 31.80
N ARG A 1187 29.76 28.71 30.74
CA ARG A 1187 29.56 28.99 29.29
C ARG A 1187 28.12 29.33 28.83
N LEU A 1188 27.27 29.80 29.75
CA LEU A 1188 26.03 30.52 29.43
C LEU A 1188 26.27 32.03 29.23
N LEU A 1189 27.49 32.48 29.50
CA LEU A 1189 28.03 33.78 29.11
C LEU A 1189 28.75 33.60 27.75
N PRO A 1190 28.49 34.43 26.72
CA PRO A 1190 28.48 35.87 26.88
C PRO A 1190 27.11 36.55 26.95
N MET A 1191 26.97 37.45 27.92
CA MET A 1191 25.85 38.40 27.96
C MET A 1191 26.25 39.68 27.24
N ASN A 1192 25.39 40.17 26.35
CA ASN A 1192 25.66 41.30 25.48
C ASN A 1192 24.55 42.33 25.67
N GLY A 1193 24.82 43.40 26.41
CA GLY A 1193 23.88 44.51 26.57
C GLY A 1193 23.47 45.09 25.21
N PRO A 1194 22.36 45.85 25.13
CA PRO A 1194 22.02 46.54 23.89
C PRO A 1194 23.14 47.53 23.50
N ILE A 1195 23.40 47.67 22.20
CA ILE A 1195 24.37 48.64 21.69
C ILE A 1195 23.71 50.02 21.70
N PHE A 1196 24.20 50.91 22.56
CA PHE A 1196 23.79 52.31 22.59
C PHE A 1196 24.48 53.05 21.44
N VAL A 1197 23.71 53.75 20.61
CA VAL A 1197 24.21 54.52 19.46
C VAL A 1197 23.52 55.87 19.39
N LYS A 1198 24.25 56.90 18.97
CA LYS A 1198 23.73 58.26 18.80
C LYS A 1198 23.00 58.40 17.46
N GLN A 1199 21.70 58.73 17.50
CA GLN A 1199 20.87 58.88 16.30
C GLN A 1199 21.15 60.19 15.55
#